data_AF-A0A7R9AYX6-F1
#
_entry.id   AF-A0A7R9AYX6-F1
#
_cell.length_a   1.000
_cell.length_b   1.000
_cell.length_c   1.000
_cell.angle_alpha   90.00
_cell.angle_beta   90.00
_cell.angle_gamma   90.00
#
_symmetry.space_group_name_H-M   'P 1'
#
loop_
_entity.id
_entity.type
_entity.pdbx_description
1 polymer ?
#
loop_
_entity_poly.entity_id
_entity_poly.type
_entity_poly.pdbx_seq_one_letter_code
_entity_poly.pdbx_strand_id
1 'polypeptide(L)'
;MEAKIRPSVAVDVVGTMSVDAYYASTAIKLKTNLYSSSDFEGQLKVKGTRLISLNFNLPKNKTEIITAQSELIVMKGDEEERQTGITQGRLDEHLCSNQTIDQTLGLKFCAHFQFPNASLITNSSTFILNGPTKFAVSLEKADPTAKKYLLEYKWETTKNATLISFIFDTPGSKLKRELSARFNLDRNSQNLTLLLQMANDTYKANGNYRNTENDRYISVSIDSNGKKYIDAEIGLKIKEGKNGHTFQPRLYLAIKSETVAELSGTLKCVDKKGTSQCDVALSFNTKKVATKLFGYGRKTDASVSFYLRLDYKFDKFRSEHIRMEAILSNRSSNHLDQTIGELSLESSAYPHFNFDSSLKYQTAHGHIDCQVGINIGPNLKDKNETLAIEVLFKYFKTIEGNKMETSIEITKPSNKTDIFLSLYYQSSGPDTTVEGRVRYSSGKEIIFIMDLKIPRGITTFIQVNVNLTLPGFTPLLFKIKINEKIPNDYEIDTSGTWISGHTFTARGSYQDKSTAKTISHILKLQVLSPSFSEVVISCKLLNSDLEFRTDLQADYKNERYSLMLKHMTPSAEEIQTYIDLRYKGAVYTFTSSVSLRESRQVLLEFHLDEQRDIHIALRDLNKPNQKEAGIEIKWDANRDPGQKFAASVEFARSAPWNYDSGFMVSYPGRTVKGGLVLVAVDSNYTSLVHLEWSPVDVIDLKAMVTYKHDQVMGLTAKSELLTPFENWKRTSLSGGVWHTGNMLRANGSIFWQDNQNIAVDLFGNYSITNTDFKVELNASMISTIPQVSSVRGSFSHKQNPKGIDTNIYLQYKPDRTVALQSVWNLAKDDKYTNITGQASLISPFNGYRKGVMKSAWSFTNQWDIRGMADVDIDRRKYTLSIEGHLKEFSNSIFTFNITTPVPDFQFINGRFGYSELRRHLVAEISSPIGATGIEILLSYNTFTNFDIKLSVATPLEFLRRAIFIGKLKEDNVDFRIGWNSVVLGFSGVWHFREWTDFEYSYKLYTPLSGFEENGVILKLKYTNRFNIELDITAQATDTKFGLRIIGEPKPRMFQDISINSQKTEPEDTKNEDEEYENYDYDEDENKNAISWRGLIELDTFLYPTMKGSLEIDENGPLYTIVGSMVLPDGTAELYDEFTFVAGLLLKYTKDALGVENDTQVQNILFKFYSPLEDLQIIGLNATMETQEESHYNGNVTLEAKDSLVALIFNYKVTVELNTTSALANYATEVGIMG
;
A
#
# COMPACT_ATOMS: atom_id res chain seq x y z
N MET A 1 17.94 -27.90 19.04
CA MET A 1 18.72 -28.10 17.80
C MET A 1 19.84 -27.08 17.82
N GLU A 2 21.08 -27.52 17.65
CA GLU A 2 22.23 -26.62 17.55
C GLU A 2 22.75 -26.73 16.12
N ALA A 3 22.76 -25.60 15.43
CA ALA A 3 23.15 -25.49 14.03
C ALA A 3 24.39 -24.60 13.97
N LYS A 4 25.56 -25.23 13.95
CA LYS A 4 26.84 -24.55 13.72
C LYS A 4 27.22 -24.72 12.25
N ILE A 5 26.64 -23.85 11.42
CA ILE A 5 26.83 -23.87 9.97
C ILE A 5 27.95 -22.89 9.66
N ARG A 6 29.02 -23.39 9.04
CA ARG A 6 30.12 -22.57 8.54
C ARG A 6 30.13 -22.67 7.01
N PRO A 7 29.21 -21.96 6.30
CA PRO A 7 29.26 -21.91 4.86
C PRO A 7 30.52 -21.12 4.46
N SER A 8 31.58 -21.86 4.17
CA SER A 8 32.80 -21.37 3.56
C SER A 8 32.80 -21.77 2.09
N VAL A 9 32.65 -20.79 1.20
CA VAL A 9 32.84 -20.97 -0.24
C VAL A 9 34.14 -20.26 -0.58
N ALA A 10 35.09 -20.96 -1.18
CA ALA A 10 36.33 -20.39 -1.70
C ALA A 10 36.49 -20.83 -3.15
N VAL A 11 36.53 -19.86 -4.06
CA VAL A 11 36.70 -20.06 -5.51
C VAL A 11 38.00 -19.36 -5.90
N ASP A 12 39.08 -20.14 -5.95
CA ASP A 12 40.36 -19.71 -6.51
C ASP A 12 40.30 -19.81 -8.04
N VAL A 13 40.05 -18.69 -8.72
CA VAL A 13 40.18 -18.58 -10.17
C VAL A 13 41.64 -18.23 -10.47
N VAL A 14 42.40 -19.19 -10.98
CA VAL A 14 43.84 -19.04 -11.25
C VAL A 14 44.10 -19.06 -12.76
N GLY A 15 44.22 -17.87 -13.36
CA GLY A 15 44.68 -17.73 -14.74
C GLY A 15 46.20 -17.82 -14.79
N THR A 16 46.76 -18.89 -15.35
CA THR A 16 48.21 -19.08 -15.49
C THR A 16 48.60 -19.09 -16.96
N MET A 17 49.47 -18.17 -17.37
CA MET A 17 50.15 -18.16 -18.67
C MET A 17 51.61 -18.56 -18.44
N SER A 18 51.99 -19.77 -18.81
CA SER A 18 53.29 -20.38 -18.49
C SER A 18 54.08 -20.77 -19.74
N VAL A 19 55.38 -20.51 -19.72
CA VAL A 19 56.38 -21.09 -20.62
C VAL A 19 57.23 -22.05 -19.79
N ASP A 20 57.13 -23.35 -20.09
CA ASP A 20 57.93 -24.39 -19.45
C ASP A 20 58.96 -24.92 -20.45
N ALA A 21 60.24 -24.71 -20.14
CA ALA A 21 61.36 -25.27 -20.87
C ALA A 21 62.21 -26.10 -19.90
N TYR A 22 62.79 -27.20 -20.38
CA TYR A 22 63.41 -28.28 -19.59
C TYR A 22 64.50 -27.86 -18.56
N TYR A 23 64.98 -26.62 -18.61
CA TYR A 23 65.97 -26.05 -17.68
C TYR A 23 65.51 -24.75 -16.97
N ALA A 24 64.36 -24.18 -17.35
CA ALA A 24 63.78 -22.98 -16.76
C ALA A 24 62.30 -22.83 -17.13
N SER A 25 61.43 -22.78 -16.13
CA SER A 25 60.02 -22.41 -16.28
C SER A 25 59.78 -20.96 -15.84
N THR A 26 58.82 -20.28 -16.46
CA THR A 26 58.33 -18.97 -16.01
C THR A 26 56.86 -18.82 -16.33
N ALA A 27 56.10 -18.12 -15.49
CA ALA A 27 54.67 -17.92 -15.72
C ALA A 27 54.15 -16.63 -15.10
N ILE A 28 53.12 -16.05 -15.72
CA ILE A 28 52.29 -15.03 -15.11
C ILE A 28 51.03 -15.71 -14.57
N LYS A 29 50.77 -15.55 -13.28
CA LYS A 29 49.74 -16.24 -12.51
C LYS A 29 48.85 -15.21 -11.85
N LEU A 30 47.72 -14.90 -12.48
CA LEU A 30 46.67 -14.06 -11.91
C LEU A 30 45.79 -14.93 -11.01
N LYS A 31 45.96 -14.81 -9.69
CA LYS A 31 45.17 -15.54 -8.70
C LYS A 31 44.06 -14.64 -8.17
N THR A 32 42.83 -14.84 -8.64
CA THR A 32 41.63 -14.21 -8.07
C THR A 32 40.96 -15.18 -7.11
N ASN A 33 41.12 -14.94 -5.82
CA ASN A 33 40.45 -15.68 -4.76
C ASN A 33 39.15 -14.96 -4.39
N LEU A 34 38.02 -15.60 -4.67
CA LEU A 34 36.71 -15.20 -4.16
C LEU A 34 36.34 -16.11 -2.98
N TYR A 35 36.42 -15.59 -1.75
CA TYR A 35 36.02 -16.33 -0.55
C TYR A 35 34.91 -15.65 0.24
N SER A 36 33.96 -16.46 0.70
CA SER A 36 32.99 -16.13 1.75
C SER A 36 33.32 -16.97 2.98
N SER A 37 33.43 -16.35 4.15
CA SER A 37 33.77 -17.03 5.40
C SER A 37 32.78 -16.66 6.51
N SER A 38 31.53 -17.08 6.35
CA SER A 38 30.49 -16.86 7.35
C SER A 38 30.51 -17.97 8.42
N ASP A 39 30.47 -17.59 9.69
CA ASP A 39 30.34 -18.51 10.84
C ASP A 39 28.99 -18.25 11.52
N PHE A 40 28.02 -19.13 11.26
CA PHE A 40 26.67 -19.06 11.79
C PHE A 40 26.48 -20.13 12.88
N GLU A 41 26.59 -19.71 14.13
CA GLU A 41 26.34 -20.56 15.29
C GLU A 41 25.01 -20.18 15.95
N GLY A 42 23.96 -20.92 15.56
CA GLY A 42 22.59 -20.75 16.02
C GLY A 42 22.13 -21.89 16.94
N GLN A 43 21.76 -21.58 18.18
CA GLN A 43 21.06 -22.51 19.07
C GLN A 43 19.56 -22.25 19.02
N LEU A 44 18.82 -23.14 18.34
CA LEU A 44 17.36 -23.12 18.24
C LEU A 44 16.72 -24.11 19.23
N LYS A 45 16.02 -23.59 20.22
CA LYS A 45 15.40 -24.32 21.33
C LYS A 45 13.88 -24.20 21.26
N VAL A 46 13.28 -25.07 20.45
CA VAL A 46 11.83 -25.24 20.36
C VAL A 46 11.33 -26.21 21.45
N LYS A 47 10.21 -25.90 22.10
CA LYS A 47 9.46 -26.80 22.99
C LYS A 47 7.96 -26.76 22.66
N GLY A 48 7.61 -27.25 21.47
CA GLY A 48 6.28 -27.06 20.89
C GLY A 48 5.92 -25.57 20.84
N THR A 49 4.67 -25.24 21.12
CA THR A 49 4.19 -23.84 21.16
C THR A 49 4.66 -23.03 22.38
N ARG A 50 5.33 -23.64 23.37
CA ARG A 50 5.65 -23.00 24.67
C ARG A 50 6.96 -22.19 24.69
N LEU A 51 7.90 -22.49 23.81
CA LEU A 51 9.17 -21.79 23.72
C LEU A 51 9.74 -21.96 22.31
N ILE A 52 10.15 -20.85 21.70
CA ILE A 52 11.02 -20.79 20.53
C ILE A 52 12.11 -19.77 20.90
N SER A 53 13.18 -20.27 21.52
CA SER A 53 14.35 -19.46 21.89
C SER A 53 15.47 -19.71 20.89
N LEU A 54 15.90 -18.66 20.22
CA LEU A 54 16.83 -18.66 19.11
C LEU A 54 18.00 -17.72 19.45
N ASN A 55 19.11 -18.32 19.85
CA ASN A 55 20.33 -17.59 20.19
C ASN A 55 21.26 -17.63 18.97
N PHE A 56 21.60 -16.46 18.43
CA PHE A 56 22.62 -16.34 17.38
C PHE A 56 23.89 -15.78 18.00
N ASN A 57 24.99 -16.53 18.00
CA ASN A 57 26.27 -15.99 18.47
C ASN A 57 26.77 -14.91 17.50
N LEU A 58 27.21 -13.77 18.04
CA LEU A 58 27.79 -12.68 17.25
C LEU A 58 29.26 -13.00 16.94
N PRO A 59 29.72 -12.77 15.69
CA PRO A 59 31.09 -13.11 15.27
C PRO A 59 32.13 -12.41 16.15
N LYS A 60 33.31 -13.02 16.35
CA LYS A 60 34.23 -12.60 17.43
C LYS A 60 34.54 -11.10 17.41
N ASN A 61 35.02 -10.58 16.27
CA ASN A 61 35.23 -9.15 16.00
C ASN A 61 34.74 -8.73 14.59
N LYS A 62 35.13 -9.48 13.55
CA LYS A 62 34.85 -9.25 12.13
C LYS A 62 34.49 -10.59 11.46
N THR A 63 33.58 -10.55 10.49
CA THR A 63 33.27 -11.64 9.55
C THR A 63 33.34 -11.08 8.13
N GLU A 64 34.06 -11.74 7.23
CA GLU A 64 34.05 -11.39 5.81
C GLU A 64 32.92 -12.17 5.12
N ILE A 65 31.89 -11.42 4.72
CA ILE A 65 30.67 -11.95 4.06
C ILE A 65 31.05 -12.40 2.65
N ILE A 66 31.80 -11.57 1.94
CA ILE A 66 32.37 -11.88 0.63
C ILE A 66 33.62 -11.01 0.42
N THR A 67 34.75 -11.66 0.16
CA THR A 67 36.01 -11.03 -0.20
C THR A 67 36.44 -11.56 -1.56
N ALA A 68 36.44 -10.69 -2.56
CA ALA A 68 37.12 -10.89 -3.83
C ALA A 68 38.48 -10.21 -3.74
N GLN A 69 39.57 -10.96 -3.87
CA GLN A 69 40.93 -10.43 -3.94
C GLN A 69 41.64 -11.00 -5.16
N SER A 70 42.27 -10.15 -5.95
CA SER A 70 43.17 -10.56 -7.02
C SER A 70 44.62 -10.29 -6.63
N GLU A 71 45.48 -11.30 -6.77
CA GLU A 71 46.93 -11.21 -6.61
C GLU A 71 47.61 -11.51 -7.95
N LEU A 72 48.53 -10.65 -8.38
CA LEU A 72 49.40 -10.92 -9.52
C LEU A 72 50.70 -11.56 -9.02
N ILE A 73 51.01 -12.76 -9.52
CA ILE A 73 52.21 -13.52 -9.16
C ILE A 73 53.00 -13.78 -10.45
N VAL A 74 54.32 -13.60 -10.38
CA VAL A 74 55.27 -14.02 -11.42
C VAL A 74 56.01 -15.25 -10.88
N MET A 75 55.91 -16.36 -11.60
CA MET A 75 56.63 -17.61 -11.32
C MET A 75 58.00 -17.57 -12.02
N LYS A 76 59.05 -17.98 -11.30
CA LYS A 76 60.41 -18.09 -11.84
C LYS A 76 61.04 -19.39 -11.31
N GLY A 77 61.00 -20.45 -12.13
CA GLY A 77 61.10 -21.81 -11.58
C GLY A 77 59.98 -22.06 -10.58
N ASP A 78 60.33 -22.64 -9.44
CA ASP A 78 59.41 -22.90 -8.32
C ASP A 78 59.17 -21.65 -7.41
N GLU A 79 59.84 -20.52 -7.64
CA GLU A 79 59.69 -19.32 -6.81
C GLU A 79 58.47 -18.46 -7.22
N GLU A 80 57.60 -18.12 -6.25
CA GLU A 80 56.46 -17.22 -6.43
C GLU A 80 56.80 -15.76 -6.05
N GLU A 81 56.98 -14.88 -7.04
CA GLU A 81 57.23 -13.44 -6.80
C GLU A 81 55.93 -12.62 -6.91
N ARG A 82 55.44 -12.10 -5.78
CA ARG A 82 54.19 -11.32 -5.69
C ARG A 82 54.39 -9.89 -6.17
N GLN A 83 53.63 -9.47 -7.18
CA GLN A 83 53.74 -8.14 -7.77
C GLN A 83 52.78 -7.14 -7.09
N THR A 84 53.32 -5.98 -6.68
CA THR A 84 52.55 -4.91 -6.03
C THR A 84 51.78 -4.02 -7.01
N GLY A 85 52.12 -4.07 -8.30
CA GLY A 85 51.49 -3.29 -9.38
C GLY A 85 51.64 -1.78 -9.22
N ILE A 86 50.74 -1.04 -9.87
CA ILE A 86 50.71 0.42 -9.85
C ILE A 86 50.25 0.90 -8.47
N THR A 87 51.15 1.53 -7.72
CA THR A 87 50.88 2.11 -6.40
C THR A 87 50.42 3.57 -6.45
N GLN A 88 50.85 4.32 -7.48
CA GLN A 88 50.52 5.73 -7.66
C GLN A 88 49.04 5.90 -8.06
N GLY A 89 48.31 6.76 -7.35
CA GLY A 89 46.89 7.02 -7.59
C GLY A 89 45.92 5.93 -7.10
N ARG A 90 46.41 4.83 -6.51
CA ARG A 90 45.59 3.71 -6.01
C ARG A 90 44.46 4.20 -5.08
N LEU A 91 43.22 3.82 -5.38
CA LEU A 91 42.07 4.11 -4.52
C LEU A 91 41.99 3.03 -3.43
N ASP A 92 41.76 3.45 -2.20
CA ASP A 92 41.69 2.59 -1.01
C ASP A 92 40.63 3.16 -0.04
N GLU A 93 39.37 2.75 -0.26
CA GLU A 93 38.18 3.33 0.36
C GLU A 93 37.48 2.35 1.30
N HIS A 94 37.16 2.79 2.52
CA HIS A 94 36.60 1.93 3.57
C HIS A 94 35.28 2.49 4.10
N LEU A 95 34.20 2.19 3.38
CA LEU A 95 32.86 2.71 3.63
C LEU A 95 32.12 1.83 4.65
N CYS A 96 31.63 2.42 5.74
CA CYS A 96 30.84 1.72 6.77
C CYS A 96 29.41 2.28 6.91
N SER A 97 28.53 1.47 7.50
CA SER A 97 27.20 1.88 7.98
C SER A 97 27.27 3.08 8.94
N ASN A 98 26.16 3.81 9.03
CA ASN A 98 26.09 4.99 9.88
C ASN A 98 25.94 4.62 11.36
N GLN A 99 26.23 5.59 12.22
CA GLN A 99 26.21 5.40 13.67
C GLN A 99 24.83 4.98 14.23
N THR A 100 23.72 5.27 13.53
CA THR A 100 22.37 4.86 13.93
C THR A 100 22.13 3.37 13.69
N ILE A 101 22.52 2.82 12.54
CA ILE A 101 22.45 1.39 12.24
C ILE A 101 23.40 0.61 13.18
N ASP A 102 24.62 1.11 13.36
CA ASP A 102 25.61 0.60 14.31
C ASP A 102 25.07 0.53 15.75
N GLN A 103 24.38 1.58 16.20
CA GLN A 103 23.76 1.62 17.54
C GLN A 103 22.58 0.65 17.63
N THR A 104 21.72 0.59 16.62
CA THR A 104 20.50 -0.23 16.62
C THR A 104 20.82 -1.73 16.60
N LEU A 105 21.73 -2.17 15.72
CA LEU A 105 22.10 -3.58 15.59
C LEU A 105 23.23 -4.00 16.54
N GLY A 106 24.20 -3.12 16.80
CA GLY A 106 25.47 -3.50 17.46
C GLY A 106 26.51 -4.08 16.50
N LEU A 107 26.21 -4.11 15.20
CA LEU A 107 27.09 -4.48 14.11
C LEU A 107 27.25 -3.32 13.13
N LYS A 108 28.45 -3.16 12.59
CA LYS A 108 28.77 -2.31 11.43
C LYS A 108 28.78 -3.17 10.18
N PHE A 109 28.21 -2.66 9.09
CA PHE A 109 28.40 -3.22 7.76
C PHE A 109 29.45 -2.36 7.03
N CYS A 110 30.61 -2.92 6.70
CA CYS A 110 31.75 -2.21 6.14
C CYS A 110 32.22 -2.85 4.84
N ALA A 111 32.25 -2.07 3.76
CA ALA A 111 32.75 -2.44 2.45
C ALA A 111 34.09 -1.74 2.19
N HIS A 112 35.13 -2.54 1.96
CA HIS A 112 36.48 -2.11 1.62
C HIS A 112 36.71 -2.29 0.12
N PHE A 113 37.06 -1.22 -0.58
CA PHE A 113 37.35 -1.19 -2.02
C PHE A 113 38.78 -0.70 -2.22
N GLN A 114 39.63 -1.52 -2.82
CA GLN A 114 41.03 -1.19 -3.08
C GLN A 114 41.40 -1.59 -4.52
N PHE A 115 41.77 -0.62 -5.37
CA PHE A 115 42.16 -0.89 -6.76
C PHE A 115 43.13 0.17 -7.34
N PRO A 116 44.03 -0.21 -8.29
CA PRO A 116 44.91 0.75 -8.96
C PRO A 116 44.11 1.65 -9.91
N ASN A 117 44.23 2.97 -9.76
CA ASN A 117 43.53 3.94 -10.61
C ASN A 117 44.37 4.28 -11.85
N ALA A 118 44.27 3.44 -12.88
CA ALA A 118 44.97 3.62 -14.15
C ALA A 118 44.66 4.96 -14.85
N SER A 119 43.51 5.58 -14.59
CA SER A 119 43.05 6.82 -15.23
C SER A 119 43.92 8.06 -14.92
N LEU A 120 44.86 7.97 -13.97
CA LEU A 120 45.79 9.04 -13.61
C LEU A 120 47.18 8.89 -14.25
N ILE A 121 47.40 7.88 -15.10
CA ILE A 121 48.69 7.57 -15.72
C ILE A 121 48.49 7.39 -17.23
N THR A 122 49.00 8.34 -18.03
CA THR A 122 48.72 8.48 -19.47
C THR A 122 49.13 7.30 -20.35
N ASN A 123 50.04 6.43 -19.87
CA ASN A 123 50.50 5.25 -20.62
C ASN A 123 50.07 3.92 -19.96
N SER A 124 49.06 3.94 -19.08
CA SER A 124 48.56 2.72 -18.43
C SER A 124 47.44 2.07 -19.25
N SER A 125 47.53 0.75 -19.47
CA SER A 125 46.33 -0.05 -19.77
C SER A 125 45.32 0.08 -18.62
N THR A 126 44.05 -0.30 -18.80
CA THR A 126 43.06 -0.39 -17.70
C THR A 126 42.66 -1.84 -17.43
N PHE A 127 43.66 -2.73 -17.37
CA PHE A 127 43.45 -4.17 -17.26
C PHE A 127 43.67 -4.69 -15.82
N ILE A 128 43.14 -5.88 -15.52
CA ILE A 128 43.16 -6.46 -14.15
C ILE A 128 44.60 -6.78 -13.69
N LEU A 129 45.56 -6.92 -14.62
CA LEU A 129 46.98 -7.12 -14.32
C LEU A 129 47.69 -5.86 -13.74
N ASN A 130 47.04 -4.70 -13.69
CA ASN A 130 47.69 -3.46 -13.24
C ASN A 130 48.08 -3.45 -11.74
N GLY A 131 47.58 -4.38 -10.93
CA GLY A 131 47.93 -4.51 -9.52
C GLY A 131 46.84 -5.20 -8.69
N PRO A 132 47.16 -5.59 -7.45
CA PRO A 132 46.25 -6.34 -6.61
C PRO A 132 45.01 -5.53 -6.25
N THR A 133 43.85 -6.04 -6.64
CA THR A 133 42.53 -5.51 -6.31
C THR A 133 41.95 -6.25 -5.10
N LYS A 134 41.20 -5.54 -4.26
CA LYS A 134 40.42 -6.14 -3.18
C LYS A 134 39.06 -5.45 -3.07
N PHE A 135 38.01 -6.27 -3.08
CA PHE A 135 36.66 -5.88 -2.68
C PHE A 135 36.24 -6.81 -1.54
N ALA A 136 36.09 -6.27 -0.33
CA ALA A 136 35.70 -7.05 0.85
C ALA A 136 34.50 -6.42 1.56
N VAL A 137 33.39 -7.14 1.56
CA VAL A 137 32.20 -6.82 2.35
C VAL A 137 32.30 -7.57 3.68
N SER A 138 32.26 -6.83 4.77
CA SER A 138 32.50 -7.36 6.11
C SER A 138 31.53 -6.83 7.15
N LEU A 139 31.28 -7.66 8.15
CA LEU A 139 30.38 -7.40 9.27
C LEU A 139 31.23 -7.33 10.54
N GLU A 140 31.35 -6.14 11.12
CA GLU A 140 32.20 -5.85 12.28
C GLU A 140 31.34 -5.55 13.52
N LYS A 141 31.89 -5.71 14.72
CA LYS A 141 31.19 -5.29 15.94
C LYS A 141 31.27 -3.78 16.17
N ALA A 142 30.10 -3.13 16.16
CA ALA A 142 29.96 -1.79 16.71
C ALA A 142 30.00 -1.80 18.25
N ASP A 143 29.56 -2.91 18.87
CA ASP A 143 29.64 -3.13 20.32
C ASP A 143 30.49 -4.39 20.63
N PRO A 144 31.77 -4.23 21.01
CA PRO A 144 32.65 -5.36 21.34
C PRO A 144 32.16 -6.22 22.51
N THR A 145 31.27 -5.70 23.36
CA THR A 145 30.73 -6.43 24.51
C THR A 145 29.51 -7.29 24.16
N ALA A 146 28.86 -7.03 23.02
CA ALA A 146 27.80 -7.88 22.51
C ALA A 146 28.35 -9.25 22.06
N LYS A 147 27.80 -10.34 22.61
CA LYS A 147 28.27 -11.72 22.33
C LYS A 147 27.27 -12.58 21.55
N LYS A 148 25.98 -12.24 21.61
CA LYS A 148 24.90 -12.92 20.89
C LYS A 148 23.69 -12.02 20.72
N TYR A 149 22.86 -12.29 19.72
CA TYR A 149 21.45 -11.92 19.75
C TYR A 149 20.65 -13.02 20.46
N LEU A 150 19.60 -12.59 21.18
CA LEU A 150 18.56 -13.46 21.69
C LEU A 150 17.24 -13.06 21.02
N LEU A 151 16.69 -13.93 20.17
CA LEU A 151 15.27 -13.90 19.81
C LEU A 151 14.57 -14.95 20.67
N GLU A 152 13.80 -14.55 21.67
CA GLU A 152 13.01 -15.47 22.48
C GLU A 152 11.51 -15.18 22.37
N TYR A 153 10.79 -16.11 21.75
CA TYR A 153 9.35 -16.27 21.94
C TYR A 153 9.09 -17.30 23.03
N LYS A 154 8.24 -16.95 24.00
CA LYS A 154 7.96 -17.78 25.17
C LYS A 154 6.48 -17.69 25.55
N TRP A 155 5.80 -18.83 25.60
CA TRP A 155 4.42 -18.98 26.05
C TRP A 155 4.36 -19.92 27.26
N GLU A 156 4.35 -19.35 28.46
CA GLU A 156 4.19 -20.08 29.73
C GLU A 156 2.78 -19.89 30.28
N THR A 157 1.93 -20.89 30.07
CA THR A 157 0.64 -21.02 30.77
C THR A 157 0.86 -21.76 32.08
N THR A 158 0.86 -21.03 33.20
CA THR A 158 0.77 -21.57 34.56
C THR A 158 -0.70 -21.79 34.96
N LYS A 159 -0.96 -22.32 36.16
CA LYS A 159 -2.35 -22.41 36.69
C LYS A 159 -3.01 -21.03 36.84
N ASN A 160 -2.23 -20.01 37.21
CA ASN A 160 -2.75 -18.69 37.61
C ASN A 160 -2.56 -17.61 36.55
N ALA A 161 -1.59 -17.74 35.64
CA ALA A 161 -1.30 -16.73 34.62
C ALA A 161 -0.77 -17.33 33.32
N THR A 162 -1.12 -16.71 32.20
CA THR A 162 -0.55 -16.95 30.88
C THR A 162 0.42 -15.83 30.53
N LEU A 163 1.72 -16.10 30.52
CA LEU A 163 2.74 -15.18 30.02
C LEU A 163 3.05 -15.52 28.56
N ILE A 164 2.96 -14.53 27.67
CA ILE A 164 3.43 -14.58 26.28
C ILE A 164 4.43 -13.43 26.11
N SER A 165 5.71 -13.73 25.90
CA SER A 165 6.73 -12.71 25.65
C SER A 165 7.48 -12.97 24.36
N PHE A 166 7.62 -11.92 23.55
CA PHE A 166 8.59 -11.82 22.47
C PHE A 166 9.71 -10.89 22.94
N ILE A 167 10.96 -11.33 22.83
CA ILE A 167 12.14 -10.58 23.27
C ILE A 167 13.17 -10.63 22.14
N PHE A 168 13.63 -9.47 21.69
CA PHE A 168 14.86 -9.29 20.94
C PHE A 168 15.84 -8.51 21.83
N ASP A 169 17.03 -9.05 22.10
CA ASP A 169 18.06 -8.40 22.92
C ASP A 169 19.47 -8.78 22.47
N THR A 170 20.47 -8.04 22.95
CA THR A 170 21.91 -8.36 22.87
C THR A 170 22.49 -8.57 24.28
N PRO A 171 22.24 -9.72 24.94
CA PRO A 171 22.53 -9.88 26.36
C PRO A 171 24.01 -9.69 26.71
N GLY A 172 24.27 -8.84 27.72
CA GLY A 172 25.62 -8.53 28.21
C GLY A 172 26.38 -7.46 27.41
N SER A 173 25.72 -6.81 26.45
CA SER A 173 26.26 -5.64 25.75
C SER A 173 26.18 -4.35 26.61
N LYS A 174 27.01 -3.36 26.28
CA LYS A 174 27.09 -2.06 26.98
C LYS A 174 25.93 -1.14 26.60
N LEU A 175 25.48 -1.22 25.35
CA LEU A 175 24.30 -0.53 24.83
C LEU A 175 23.09 -1.48 24.87
N LYS A 176 22.13 -1.23 25.78
CA LYS A 176 20.89 -2.01 25.83
C LYS A 176 20.11 -1.82 24.54
N ARG A 177 19.84 -2.94 23.84
CA ARG A 177 19.05 -3.02 22.60
C ARG A 177 17.81 -3.88 22.80
N GLU A 178 17.27 -3.88 24.02
CA GLU A 178 16.10 -4.68 24.35
C GLU A 178 14.86 -4.11 23.65
N LEU A 179 14.34 -4.86 22.69
CA LEU A 179 13.02 -4.71 22.13
C LEU A 179 12.17 -5.89 22.62
N SER A 180 11.30 -5.68 23.61
CA SER A 180 10.43 -6.74 24.12
C SER A 180 8.95 -6.36 24.16
N ALA A 181 8.11 -7.31 23.75
CA ALA A 181 6.66 -7.25 23.85
C ALA A 181 6.21 -8.36 24.81
N ARG A 182 5.85 -7.97 26.03
CA ARG A 182 5.52 -8.87 27.14
C ARG A 182 4.03 -8.74 27.45
N PHE A 183 3.26 -9.72 27.01
CA PHE A 183 1.85 -9.90 27.31
C PHE A 183 1.70 -10.83 28.53
N ASN A 184 1.07 -10.35 29.60
CA ASN A 184 0.76 -11.10 30.80
C ASN A 184 -0.74 -11.08 31.07
N LEU A 185 -1.37 -12.26 31.04
CA LEU A 185 -2.77 -12.46 31.39
C LEU A 185 -2.85 -13.24 32.71
N ASP A 186 -3.03 -12.53 33.81
CA ASP A 186 -3.32 -13.12 35.12
C ASP A 186 -4.79 -13.58 35.15
N ARG A 187 -5.02 -14.88 35.29
CA ARG A 187 -6.35 -15.50 35.33
C ARG A 187 -7.04 -15.31 36.68
N ASN A 188 -6.30 -15.08 37.75
CA ASN A 188 -6.85 -14.91 39.10
C ASN A 188 -7.27 -13.45 39.35
N SER A 189 -6.45 -12.48 38.94
CA SER A 189 -6.81 -11.05 39.05
C SER A 189 -7.53 -10.50 37.80
N GLN A 190 -7.59 -11.28 36.72
CA GLN A 190 -8.18 -10.94 35.42
C GLN A 190 -7.55 -9.69 34.75
N ASN A 191 -6.31 -9.35 35.15
CA ASN A 191 -5.50 -8.32 34.52
C ASN A 191 -4.79 -8.84 33.26
N LEU A 192 -4.83 -8.02 32.22
CA LEU A 192 -4.15 -8.18 30.94
C LEU A 192 -3.17 -7.01 30.78
N THR A 193 -1.87 -7.26 30.95
CA THR A 193 -0.82 -6.25 30.78
C THR A 193 -0.04 -6.53 29.50
N LEU A 194 -0.03 -5.59 28.56
CA LEU A 194 0.91 -5.56 27.45
C LEU A 194 1.96 -4.49 27.73
N LEU A 195 3.20 -4.91 27.96
CA LEU A 195 4.35 -4.03 28.11
C LEU A 195 5.21 -4.14 26.84
N LEU A 196 5.34 -3.02 26.12
CA LEU A 196 6.24 -2.84 24.99
C LEU A 196 7.43 -2.01 25.48
N GLN A 197 8.62 -2.59 25.45
CA GLN A 197 9.86 -1.94 25.83
C GLN A 197 10.75 -1.79 24.60
N MET A 198 11.26 -0.58 24.39
CA MET A 198 12.21 -0.21 23.35
C MET A 198 13.49 0.33 24.02
N ALA A 199 14.51 0.66 23.23
CA ALA A 199 15.79 1.14 23.76
C ALA A 199 15.68 2.43 24.60
N ASN A 200 14.82 3.37 24.20
CA ASN A 200 14.60 4.66 24.88
C ASN A 200 13.21 4.80 25.51
N ASP A 201 12.19 4.10 24.98
CA ASP A 201 10.79 4.27 25.36
C ASP A 201 10.18 3.02 26.00
N THR A 202 9.15 3.23 26.82
CA THR A 202 8.31 2.18 27.42
C THR A 202 6.84 2.53 27.24
N TYR A 203 6.08 1.64 26.61
CA TYR A 203 4.64 1.74 26.46
C TYR A 203 3.97 0.59 27.21
N LYS A 204 2.96 0.89 28.02
CA LYS A 204 2.31 -0.09 28.89
C LYS A 204 0.80 0.06 28.80
N ALA A 205 0.17 -0.88 28.11
CA ALA A 205 -1.27 -1.00 28.04
C ALA A 205 -1.74 -1.98 29.13
N ASN A 206 -2.58 -1.51 30.05
CA ASN A 206 -3.21 -2.34 31.07
C ASN A 206 -4.71 -2.43 30.79
N GLY A 207 -5.15 -3.59 30.32
CA GLY A 207 -6.53 -4.02 30.39
C GLY A 207 -6.81 -4.73 31.71
N ASN A 208 -8.00 -4.54 32.27
CA ASN A 208 -8.51 -5.36 33.37
C ASN A 208 -9.99 -5.59 33.10
N TYR A 209 -10.39 -6.86 33.06
CA TYR A 209 -11.75 -7.29 32.76
C TYR A 209 -12.25 -8.19 33.87
N ARG A 210 -13.23 -7.71 34.63
CA ARG A 210 -13.93 -8.53 35.61
C ARG A 210 -15.36 -8.75 35.16
N ASN A 211 -15.80 -10.00 35.20
CA ASN A 211 -17.19 -10.37 34.96
C ASN A 211 -17.61 -11.42 35.98
N THR A 212 -18.10 -10.94 37.12
CA THR A 212 -18.82 -11.73 38.12
C THR A 212 -20.27 -11.23 38.21
N GLU A 213 -21.13 -11.95 38.90
CA GLU A 213 -22.53 -11.54 39.10
C GLU A 213 -22.64 -10.18 39.80
N ASN A 214 -21.76 -9.94 40.77
CA ASN A 214 -21.72 -8.73 41.61
C ASN A 214 -20.69 -7.66 41.18
N ASP A 215 -19.88 -7.89 40.14
CA ASP A 215 -18.83 -6.95 39.71
C ASP A 215 -18.50 -7.16 38.22
N ARG A 216 -18.99 -6.25 37.36
CA ARG A 216 -18.73 -6.28 35.92
C ARG A 216 -18.05 -4.99 35.49
N TYR A 217 -16.77 -5.03 35.11
CA TYR A 217 -16.10 -3.85 34.57
C TYR A 217 -15.00 -4.21 33.57
N ILE A 218 -14.74 -3.26 32.68
CA ILE A 218 -13.59 -3.22 31.77
C ILE A 218 -12.88 -1.90 32.06
N SER A 219 -11.58 -1.95 32.35
CA SER A 219 -10.72 -0.77 32.29
C SER A 219 -9.58 -1.00 31.31
N VAL A 220 -9.24 0.03 30.55
CA VAL A 220 -8.15 0.06 29.57
C VAL A 220 -7.38 1.35 29.79
N SER A 221 -6.10 1.23 30.13
CA SER A 221 -5.18 2.35 30.31
C SER A 221 -3.98 2.17 29.38
N ILE A 222 -3.49 3.26 28.80
CA ILE A 222 -2.29 3.30 27.97
C ILE A 222 -1.33 4.33 28.56
N ASP A 223 -0.26 3.83 29.17
CA ASP A 223 0.85 4.60 29.71
C ASP A 223 1.98 4.67 28.66
N SER A 224 2.64 5.82 28.51
CA SER A 224 3.90 5.95 27.78
C SER A 224 4.90 6.74 28.62
N ASN A 225 6.09 6.17 28.84
CA ASN A 225 7.16 6.71 29.68
C ASN A 225 6.66 7.17 31.08
N GLY A 226 5.74 6.38 31.67
CA GLY A 226 5.13 6.66 32.97
C GLY A 226 3.99 7.69 32.97
N LYS A 227 3.66 8.32 31.84
CA LYS A 227 2.55 9.26 31.69
C LYS A 227 1.32 8.56 31.10
N LYS A 228 0.15 8.75 31.73
CA LYS A 228 -1.13 8.27 31.17
C LYS A 228 -1.56 9.09 29.96
N TYR A 229 -1.67 8.44 28.81
CA TYR A 229 -2.16 9.03 27.56
C TYR A 229 -3.64 8.76 27.34
N ILE A 230 -4.12 7.55 27.64
CA ILE A 230 -5.55 7.20 27.63
C ILE A 230 -5.84 6.44 28.93
N ASP A 231 -6.95 6.77 29.59
CA ASP A 231 -7.44 6.08 30.78
C ASP A 231 -8.97 5.95 30.66
N ALA A 232 -9.45 4.74 30.39
CA ALA A 232 -10.85 4.44 30.14
C ALA A 232 -11.33 3.34 31.11
N GLU A 233 -12.50 3.54 31.72
CA GLU A 233 -13.15 2.55 32.57
C GLU A 233 -14.66 2.58 32.31
N ILE A 234 -15.26 1.40 32.15
CA ILE A 234 -16.71 1.21 32.08
C ILE A 234 -17.10 0.03 32.98
N GLY A 235 -18.08 0.20 33.84
CA GLY A 235 -18.45 -0.84 34.80
C GLY A 235 -19.79 -0.65 35.50
N LEU A 236 -20.27 -1.75 36.04
CA LEU A 236 -21.47 -1.89 36.85
C LEU A 236 -21.16 -2.84 38.01
N LYS A 237 -21.00 -2.27 39.21
CA LYS A 237 -20.81 -3.05 40.44
C LYS A 237 -22.17 -3.26 41.11
N ILE A 238 -22.53 -4.48 41.46
CA ILE A 238 -23.80 -4.80 42.12
C ILE A 238 -23.50 -5.24 43.55
N LYS A 239 -24.10 -4.53 44.52
CA LYS A 239 -24.04 -4.87 45.94
C LYS A 239 -25.39 -5.39 46.38
N GLU A 240 -25.45 -6.66 46.73
CA GLU A 240 -26.62 -7.26 47.36
C GLU A 240 -26.75 -6.76 48.81
N GLY A 241 -27.96 -6.36 49.18
CA GLY A 241 -28.37 -6.14 50.55
C GLY A 241 -29.48 -7.13 50.92
N LYS A 242 -29.82 -7.21 52.22
CA LYS A 242 -30.83 -8.14 52.77
C LYS A 242 -32.23 -8.12 52.10
N ASN A 243 -32.50 -7.09 51.29
CA ASN A 243 -33.81 -6.76 50.74
C ASN A 243 -33.71 -6.19 49.31
N GLY A 244 -32.62 -6.39 48.57
CA GLY A 244 -32.50 -5.88 47.19
C GLY A 244 -31.07 -5.53 46.77
N HIS A 245 -30.92 -4.78 45.67
CA HIS A 245 -29.63 -4.56 44.99
C HIS A 245 -29.28 -3.07 44.88
N THR A 246 -28.02 -2.74 45.15
CA THR A 246 -27.42 -1.43 44.84
C THR A 246 -26.48 -1.57 43.66
N PHE A 247 -26.90 -1.08 42.50
CA PHE A 247 -26.08 -0.97 41.31
C PHE A 247 -25.24 0.31 41.39
N GLN A 248 -23.96 0.23 41.05
CA GLN A 248 -23.06 1.38 40.97
C GLN A 248 -22.47 1.44 39.55
N PRO A 249 -23.09 2.21 38.64
CA PRO A 249 -22.53 2.44 37.33
C PRO A 249 -21.31 3.37 37.43
N ARG A 250 -20.31 3.09 36.60
CA ARG A 250 -19.13 3.94 36.42
C ARG A 250 -18.75 3.98 34.94
N LEU A 251 -18.57 5.17 34.39
CA LEU A 251 -17.89 5.42 33.13
C LEU A 251 -16.86 6.52 33.39
N TYR A 252 -15.65 6.36 32.89
CA TYR A 252 -14.59 7.34 33.02
C TYR A 252 -13.74 7.30 31.75
N LEU A 253 -13.47 8.47 31.17
CA LEU A 253 -12.62 8.63 30.01
C LEU A 253 -11.76 9.86 30.19
N ALA A 254 -10.44 9.67 30.27
CA ALA A 254 -9.45 10.73 30.26
C ALA A 254 -8.45 10.53 29.11
N ILE A 255 -8.07 11.64 28.46
CA ILE A 255 -7.11 11.69 27.35
C ILE A 255 -6.03 12.72 27.70
N LYS A 256 -4.75 12.36 27.53
CA LYS A 256 -3.58 13.17 27.94
C LYS A 256 -3.64 13.61 29.42
N SER A 257 -4.22 12.78 30.29
CA SER A 257 -4.53 13.04 31.70
C SER A 257 -5.60 14.12 31.98
N GLU A 258 -6.37 14.54 30.97
CA GLU A 258 -7.55 15.40 31.16
C GLU A 258 -8.86 14.60 31.04
N THR A 259 -9.78 14.73 32.00
CA THR A 259 -11.10 14.09 31.93
C THR A 259 -11.93 14.64 30.78
N VAL A 260 -12.41 13.77 29.91
CA VAL A 260 -13.31 14.06 28.79
C VAL A 260 -14.76 13.86 29.21
N ALA A 261 -15.04 12.71 29.83
CA ALA A 261 -16.36 12.34 30.37
C ALA A 261 -16.22 11.44 31.61
N GLU A 262 -17.10 11.63 32.58
CA GLU A 262 -17.21 10.80 33.78
C GLU A 262 -18.69 10.64 34.17
N LEU A 263 -19.16 9.41 34.34
CA LEU A 263 -20.42 9.05 34.98
C LEU A 263 -20.09 8.27 36.26
N SER A 264 -20.64 8.66 37.41
CA SER A 264 -20.53 7.88 38.64
C SER A 264 -21.76 8.03 39.53
N GLY A 265 -22.07 7.00 40.32
CA GLY A 265 -23.17 7.07 41.28
C GLY A 265 -23.71 5.74 41.78
N THR A 266 -24.97 5.75 42.19
CA THR A 266 -25.72 4.60 42.72
C THR A 266 -27.18 4.60 42.28
N LEU A 267 -27.69 3.41 41.98
CA LEU A 267 -29.11 3.08 41.84
C LEU A 267 -29.41 1.99 42.88
N LYS A 268 -30.24 2.26 43.89
CA LYS A 268 -30.45 1.38 45.05
C LYS A 268 -31.91 0.95 45.15
N CYS A 269 -32.22 -0.24 44.65
CA CYS A 269 -33.56 -0.83 44.67
C CYS A 269 -33.71 -1.80 45.85
N VAL A 270 -34.78 -1.63 46.64
CA VAL A 270 -35.04 -2.38 47.88
C VAL A 270 -36.52 -2.74 47.99
N ASP A 271 -36.82 -4.03 48.13
CA ASP A 271 -38.15 -4.60 48.38
C ASP A 271 -38.27 -5.13 49.82
N LYS A 272 -39.21 -4.56 50.58
CA LYS A 272 -39.41 -4.88 52.00
C LYS A 272 -40.86 -4.62 52.43
N LYS A 273 -41.56 -5.68 52.86
CA LYS A 273 -42.92 -5.62 53.44
C LYS A 273 -43.89 -4.74 52.63
N GLY A 274 -44.15 -5.12 51.37
CA GLY A 274 -45.06 -4.38 50.49
C GLY A 274 -44.53 -3.04 49.95
N THR A 275 -43.37 -2.55 50.44
CA THR A 275 -42.70 -1.35 49.90
C THR A 275 -41.54 -1.75 48.98
N SER A 276 -41.58 -1.26 47.74
CA SER A 276 -40.49 -1.29 46.77
C SER A 276 -39.95 0.12 46.59
N GLN A 277 -38.64 0.34 46.72
CA GLN A 277 -38.03 1.67 46.58
C GLN A 277 -36.68 1.61 45.85
N CYS A 278 -36.58 2.32 44.73
CA CYS A 278 -35.36 2.56 43.97
C CYS A 278 -34.88 4.00 44.15
N ASP A 279 -33.85 4.20 44.96
CA ASP A 279 -33.16 5.49 45.08
C ASP A 279 -32.21 5.70 43.89
N VAL A 280 -32.15 6.92 43.37
CA VAL A 280 -31.27 7.35 42.27
C VAL A 280 -30.31 8.41 42.80
N ALA A 281 -29.02 8.28 42.50
CA ALA A 281 -28.03 9.33 42.70
C ALA A 281 -26.87 9.15 41.71
N LEU A 282 -26.95 9.82 40.56
CA LEU A 282 -25.98 9.77 39.46
C LEU A 282 -25.41 11.17 39.20
N SER A 283 -24.13 11.26 38.88
CA SER A 283 -23.44 12.48 38.45
C SER A 283 -22.75 12.25 37.12
N PHE A 284 -22.92 13.15 36.16
CA PHE A 284 -22.29 13.09 34.84
C PHE A 284 -21.54 14.40 34.54
N ASN A 285 -20.22 14.31 34.39
CA ASN A 285 -19.33 15.45 34.19
C ASN A 285 -18.59 15.35 32.86
N THR A 286 -18.49 16.46 32.16
CA THR A 286 -17.68 16.65 30.94
C THR A 286 -17.08 18.06 30.96
N LYS A 287 -16.16 18.38 30.04
CA LYS A 287 -15.63 19.75 29.89
C LYS A 287 -16.70 20.83 29.58
N LYS A 288 -17.89 20.46 29.09
CA LYS A 288 -18.94 21.42 28.68
C LYS A 288 -20.24 21.34 29.49
N VAL A 289 -20.49 20.22 30.17
CA VAL A 289 -21.74 19.94 30.88
C VAL A 289 -21.42 19.17 32.15
N ALA A 290 -21.93 19.64 33.28
CA ALA A 290 -21.96 18.90 34.53
C ALA A 290 -23.43 18.74 34.97
N THR A 291 -23.85 17.52 35.28
CA THR A 291 -25.21 17.21 35.75
C THR A 291 -25.20 16.28 36.95
N LYS A 292 -26.26 16.37 37.75
CA LYS A 292 -26.47 15.52 38.93
C LYS A 292 -27.96 15.18 39.04
N LEU A 293 -28.29 13.93 38.75
CA LEU A 293 -29.63 13.37 38.86
C LEU A 293 -29.77 12.64 40.20
N PHE A 294 -30.70 13.05 41.06
CA PHE A 294 -30.98 12.34 42.30
C PHE A 294 -32.46 12.32 42.67
N GLY A 295 -32.87 11.31 43.43
CA GLY A 295 -34.25 11.14 43.89
C GLY A 295 -34.61 9.69 44.19
N TYR A 296 -35.89 9.32 44.03
CA TYR A 296 -36.39 7.97 44.24
C TYR A 296 -37.66 7.68 43.44
N GLY A 297 -37.85 6.42 43.06
CA GLY A 297 -39.17 5.85 42.78
C GLY A 297 -39.55 4.89 43.91
N ARG A 298 -40.72 5.06 44.54
CA ARG A 298 -41.20 4.23 45.65
C ARG A 298 -42.65 3.81 45.43
N LYS A 299 -42.87 2.50 45.36
CA LYS A 299 -44.17 1.83 45.38
C LYS A 299 -44.44 1.23 46.76
N THR A 300 -45.69 1.27 47.19
CA THR A 300 -46.24 0.59 48.37
C THR A 300 -47.61 0.02 48.00
N ASP A 301 -48.17 -0.86 48.83
CA ASP A 301 -49.51 -1.41 48.62
C ASP A 301 -50.62 -0.33 48.50
N ALA A 302 -50.39 0.86 49.07
CA ALA A 302 -51.32 1.99 49.10
C ALA A 302 -50.86 3.22 48.29
N SER A 303 -49.67 3.22 47.69
CA SER A 303 -49.21 4.37 46.88
C SER A 303 -48.03 4.08 45.95
N VAL A 304 -48.02 4.71 44.78
CA VAL A 304 -46.83 4.94 43.97
C VAL A 304 -46.38 6.38 44.17
N SER A 305 -45.08 6.62 44.27
CA SER A 305 -44.48 7.94 44.44
C SER A 305 -43.16 8.00 43.70
N PHE A 306 -42.82 9.17 43.17
CA PHE A 306 -41.71 9.39 42.28
C PHE A 306 -41.21 10.81 42.51
N TYR A 307 -39.91 10.97 42.74
CA TYR A 307 -39.25 12.24 42.91
C TYR A 307 -37.93 12.15 42.16
N LEU A 308 -37.70 13.05 41.21
CA LEU A 308 -36.40 13.23 40.54
C LEU A 308 -36.05 14.71 40.49
N ARG A 309 -34.79 15.00 40.79
CA ARG A 309 -34.19 16.31 40.58
C ARG A 309 -32.91 16.17 39.77
N LEU A 310 -32.86 16.87 38.65
CA LEU A 310 -31.70 17.01 37.78
C LEU A 310 -31.14 18.43 37.96
N ASP A 311 -30.07 18.56 38.73
CA ASP A 311 -29.24 19.76 38.68
C ASP A 311 -28.38 19.68 37.40
N TYR A 312 -28.23 20.78 36.67
CA TYR A 312 -27.37 20.85 35.47
C TYR A 312 -26.68 22.20 35.31
N LYS A 313 -25.50 22.19 34.69
CA LYS A 313 -24.72 23.39 34.37
C LYS A 313 -24.01 23.20 33.03
N PHE A 314 -24.24 24.13 32.11
CA PHE A 314 -23.47 24.26 30.87
C PHE A 314 -22.29 25.20 31.06
N ASP A 315 -21.23 25.02 30.27
CA ASP A 315 -20.09 25.96 30.24
C ASP A 315 -20.55 27.40 29.98
N LYS A 316 -20.00 28.35 30.73
CA LYS A 316 -20.38 29.78 30.80
C LYS A 316 -21.79 30.11 31.30
N PHE A 317 -22.66 29.13 31.60
CA PHE A 317 -23.99 29.36 32.16
C PHE A 317 -24.05 29.17 33.68
N ARG A 318 -25.10 29.72 34.31
CA ARG A 318 -25.42 29.46 35.72
C ARG A 318 -25.87 28.01 35.91
N SER A 319 -25.78 27.50 37.14
CA SER A 319 -26.36 26.19 37.46
C SER A 319 -27.88 26.33 37.53
N GLU A 320 -28.58 25.42 36.87
CA GLU A 320 -30.03 25.33 36.82
C GLU A 320 -30.46 23.97 37.38
N HIS A 321 -31.77 23.79 37.61
CA HIS A 321 -32.33 22.49 37.95
C HIS A 321 -33.73 22.30 37.38
N ILE A 322 -34.08 21.03 37.18
CA ILE A 322 -35.45 20.55 36.94
C ILE A 322 -35.79 19.58 38.07
N ARG A 323 -36.88 19.83 38.79
CA ARG A 323 -37.49 18.92 39.78
C ARG A 323 -38.83 18.44 39.23
N MET A 324 -39.06 17.14 39.32
CA MET A 324 -40.30 16.46 38.95
C MET A 324 -40.70 15.53 40.09
N GLU A 325 -41.93 15.65 40.56
CA GLU A 325 -42.45 14.95 41.72
C GLU A 325 -43.89 14.50 41.42
N ALA A 326 -44.19 13.22 41.60
CA ALA A 326 -45.49 12.64 41.30
C ALA A 326 -45.86 11.61 42.35
N ILE A 327 -47.06 11.70 42.91
CA ILE A 327 -47.59 10.78 43.92
C ILE A 327 -48.97 10.34 43.48
N LEU A 328 -49.28 9.05 43.62
CA LEU A 328 -50.59 8.47 43.39
C LEU A 328 -50.86 7.47 44.52
N SER A 329 -51.77 7.80 45.42
CA SER A 329 -52.15 6.97 46.57
C SER A 329 -53.59 6.50 46.48
N ASN A 330 -53.83 5.26 46.88
CA ASN A 330 -55.13 4.65 47.07
C ASN A 330 -55.35 4.49 48.58
N ARG A 331 -56.47 5.01 49.08
CA ARG A 331 -56.92 4.97 50.48
C ARG A 331 -58.32 4.38 50.61
N SER A 332 -58.73 3.55 49.64
CA SER A 332 -60.00 2.84 49.64
C SER A 332 -60.19 1.98 50.88
N SER A 333 -61.46 1.81 51.24
CA SER A 333 -61.96 1.00 52.35
C SER A 333 -63.30 0.37 51.94
N ASN A 334 -63.80 -0.61 52.71
CA ASN A 334 -65.00 -1.41 52.37
C ASN A 334 -66.28 -0.60 52.02
N HIS A 335 -66.35 0.69 52.36
CA HIS A 335 -67.52 1.55 52.15
C HIS A 335 -67.23 2.91 51.48
N LEU A 336 -65.95 3.19 51.18
CA LEU A 336 -65.48 4.45 50.59
C LEU A 336 -64.23 4.15 49.75
N ASP A 337 -64.31 4.35 48.43
CA ASP A 337 -63.13 4.39 47.58
C ASP A 337 -62.52 5.79 47.61
N GLN A 338 -61.19 5.88 47.68
CA GLN A 338 -60.47 7.16 47.69
C GLN A 338 -59.12 7.05 46.98
N THR A 339 -58.87 7.95 46.03
CA THR A 339 -57.61 8.07 45.28
C THR A 339 -57.11 9.51 45.35
N ILE A 340 -55.85 9.71 45.70
CA ILE A 340 -55.20 11.03 45.75
C ILE A 340 -53.96 11.01 44.86
N GLY A 341 -53.96 11.86 43.83
CA GLY A 341 -52.83 12.14 42.94
C GLY A 341 -52.25 13.53 43.20
N GLU A 342 -50.93 13.68 43.10
CA GLU A 342 -50.19 14.94 43.19
C GLU A 342 -49.10 14.93 42.10
N LEU A 343 -48.86 16.05 41.42
CA LEU A 343 -47.89 16.20 40.33
C LEU A 343 -47.29 17.61 40.32
N SER A 344 -45.99 17.73 40.56
CA SER A 344 -45.24 18.99 40.66
C SER A 344 -44.06 18.97 39.69
N LEU A 345 -43.88 20.04 38.92
CA LEU A 345 -42.80 20.26 37.96
C LEU A 345 -42.23 21.68 38.14
N GLU A 346 -40.94 21.77 38.42
CA GLU A 346 -40.24 23.01 38.73
C GLU A 346 -38.95 23.12 37.91
N SER A 347 -38.74 24.25 37.23
CA SER A 347 -37.56 24.56 36.41
C SER A 347 -37.03 25.95 36.75
N SER A 348 -35.79 26.05 37.24
CA SER A 348 -35.19 27.36 37.56
C SER A 348 -34.79 28.17 36.31
N ALA A 349 -34.62 27.49 35.17
CA ALA A 349 -34.35 28.11 33.88
C ALA A 349 -35.62 28.74 33.27
N TYR A 350 -36.79 28.13 33.48
CA TYR A 350 -38.07 28.60 32.94
C TYR A 350 -39.18 28.62 34.02
N PRO A 351 -39.10 29.48 35.07
CA PRO A 351 -40.05 29.44 36.19
C PRO A 351 -41.51 29.76 35.83
N HIS A 352 -41.76 30.30 34.64
CA HIS A 352 -43.11 30.54 34.11
C HIS A 352 -43.81 29.26 33.61
N PHE A 353 -43.08 28.17 33.37
CA PHE A 353 -43.62 26.84 33.07
C PHE A 353 -43.65 25.91 34.30
N ASN A 354 -43.39 26.44 35.50
CA ASN A 354 -43.61 25.72 36.74
C ASN A 354 -45.09 25.36 36.89
N PHE A 355 -45.37 24.12 37.28
CA PHE A 355 -46.71 23.53 37.35
C PHE A 355 -46.83 22.69 38.62
N ASP A 356 -47.92 22.86 39.36
CA ASP A 356 -48.27 22.04 40.52
C ASP A 356 -49.74 21.63 40.40
N SER A 357 -50.04 20.37 40.67
CA SER A 357 -51.37 19.81 40.49
C SER A 357 -51.69 18.76 41.55
N SER A 358 -52.93 18.77 42.02
CA SER A 358 -53.47 17.80 42.97
C SER A 358 -54.85 17.33 42.49
N LEU A 359 -55.15 16.08 42.77
CA LEU A 359 -56.38 15.38 42.43
C LEU A 359 -56.79 14.55 43.65
N LYS A 360 -57.96 14.80 44.23
CA LYS A 360 -58.56 13.97 45.28
C LYS A 360 -59.92 13.49 44.78
N TYR A 361 -60.01 12.21 44.43
CA TYR A 361 -61.24 11.53 44.08
C TYR A 361 -61.70 10.65 45.24
N GLN A 362 -62.99 10.72 45.60
CA GLN A 362 -63.61 9.85 46.59
C GLN A 362 -65.05 9.50 46.23
N THR A 363 -65.49 8.27 46.53
CA THR A 363 -66.86 7.80 46.24
C THR A 363 -67.39 6.81 47.27
N ALA A 364 -68.64 6.99 47.68
CA ALA A 364 -69.35 6.13 48.64
C ALA A 364 -70.87 6.23 48.43
N HIS A 365 -71.56 5.09 48.34
CA HIS A 365 -73.04 5.00 48.48
C HIS A 365 -73.86 6.03 47.65
N GLY A 366 -73.48 6.25 46.38
CA GLY A 366 -74.18 7.19 45.48
C GLY A 366 -73.70 8.64 45.57
N HIS A 367 -72.73 8.94 46.42
CA HIS A 367 -72.02 10.22 46.49
C HIS A 367 -70.61 10.07 45.90
N ILE A 368 -70.21 11.02 45.05
CA ILE A 368 -68.86 11.18 44.50
C ILE A 368 -68.40 12.61 44.81
N ASP A 369 -67.13 12.79 45.13
CA ASP A 369 -66.47 14.08 45.29
C ASP A 369 -65.07 14.00 44.64
N CYS A 370 -64.78 14.91 43.72
CA CYS A 370 -63.53 14.97 42.98
C CYS A 370 -62.99 16.41 42.96
N GLN A 371 -61.96 16.67 43.73
CA GLN A 371 -61.33 17.97 43.87
C GLN A 371 -60.01 17.99 43.08
N VAL A 372 -59.84 18.96 42.18
CA VAL A 372 -58.62 19.16 41.39
C VAL A 372 -58.09 20.56 41.66
N GLY A 373 -56.84 20.68 42.11
CA GLY A 373 -56.14 21.96 42.23
C GLY A 373 -55.03 22.04 41.19
N ILE A 374 -54.91 23.17 40.46
CA ILE A 374 -53.86 23.42 39.49
C ILE A 374 -53.24 24.80 39.75
N ASN A 375 -51.94 24.86 40.03
CA ASN A 375 -51.17 26.10 40.14
C ASN A 375 -50.12 26.17 39.02
N ILE A 376 -49.97 27.32 38.37
CA ILE A 376 -49.05 27.52 37.25
C ILE A 376 -48.39 28.89 37.39
N GLY A 377 -47.06 28.90 37.39
CA GLY A 377 -46.27 30.13 37.48
C GLY A 377 -45.14 30.05 38.51
N PRO A 378 -44.36 31.14 38.66
CA PRO A 378 -43.12 31.15 39.43
C PRO A 378 -43.32 30.97 40.95
N ASN A 379 -44.53 31.13 41.48
CA ASN A 379 -44.82 31.07 42.91
C ASN A 379 -45.85 29.98 43.27
N LEU A 380 -45.48 28.71 43.01
CA LEU A 380 -46.32 27.53 43.30
C LEU A 380 -46.86 27.44 44.75
N LYS A 381 -46.29 28.20 45.69
CA LYS A 381 -46.72 28.25 47.11
C LYS A 381 -47.92 29.18 47.37
N ASP A 382 -48.27 30.10 46.47
CA ASP A 382 -49.42 30.98 46.68
C ASP A 382 -50.73 30.29 46.28
N LYS A 383 -51.55 29.99 47.30
CA LYS A 383 -52.88 29.39 47.13
C LYS A 383 -53.88 30.31 46.42
N ASN A 384 -53.60 31.62 46.32
CA ASN A 384 -54.43 32.55 45.54
C ASN A 384 -54.24 32.38 44.03
N GLU A 385 -53.09 31.85 43.58
CA GLU A 385 -52.84 31.56 42.16
C GLU A 385 -53.35 30.18 41.73
N THR A 386 -53.67 29.30 42.68
CA THR A 386 -54.28 28.00 42.41
C THR A 386 -55.69 28.16 41.80
N LEU A 387 -55.93 27.45 40.71
CA LEU A 387 -57.25 27.16 40.17
C LEU A 387 -57.76 25.88 40.84
N ALA A 388 -58.77 25.99 41.71
CA ALA A 388 -59.47 24.85 42.28
C ALA A 388 -60.71 24.51 41.43
N ILE A 389 -60.98 23.22 41.25
CA ILE A 389 -62.12 22.63 40.54
C ILE A 389 -62.68 21.54 41.44
N GLU A 390 -63.83 21.77 42.08
CA GLU A 390 -64.49 20.78 42.95
C GLU A 390 -65.74 20.22 42.25
N VAL A 391 -65.76 18.92 41.98
CA VAL A 391 -66.86 18.20 41.31
C VAL A 391 -67.55 17.30 42.33
N LEU A 392 -68.77 17.67 42.70
CA LEU A 392 -69.62 16.98 43.66
C LEU A 392 -70.77 16.28 42.93
N PHE A 393 -71.08 15.04 43.30
CA PHE A 393 -72.28 14.32 42.87
C PHE A 393 -72.91 13.61 44.08
N LYS A 394 -74.23 13.56 44.14
CA LYS A 394 -75.03 12.82 45.11
C LYS A 394 -76.29 12.28 44.43
N TYR A 395 -76.60 11.00 44.65
CA TYR A 395 -77.81 10.37 44.15
C TYR A 395 -78.54 9.62 45.27
N PHE A 396 -79.79 9.99 45.51
CA PHE A 396 -80.64 9.40 46.53
C PHE A 396 -81.97 8.94 45.90
N LYS A 397 -82.31 7.67 46.16
CA LYS A 397 -83.55 7.05 45.67
C LYS A 397 -84.47 6.74 46.85
N THR A 398 -85.68 7.30 46.83
CA THR A 398 -86.72 7.03 47.83
C THR A 398 -87.94 6.39 47.18
N ILE A 399 -88.94 6.02 47.99
CA ILE A 399 -90.22 5.50 47.50
C ILE A 399 -91.04 6.61 46.80
N GLU A 400 -90.82 7.87 47.20
CA GLU A 400 -91.52 9.05 46.68
C GLU A 400 -90.91 9.60 45.39
N GLY A 401 -89.64 9.28 45.08
CA GLY A 401 -88.99 9.73 43.86
C GLY A 401 -87.47 9.55 43.84
N ASN A 402 -86.86 10.00 42.75
CA ASN A 402 -85.41 10.09 42.61
C ASN A 402 -84.97 11.54 42.85
N LYS A 403 -83.89 11.73 43.61
CA LYS A 403 -83.19 13.00 43.78
C LYS A 403 -81.73 12.86 43.38
N MET A 404 -81.23 13.80 42.61
CA MET A 404 -79.83 13.89 42.20
C MET A 404 -79.36 15.32 42.35
N GLU A 405 -78.19 15.51 42.93
CA GLU A 405 -77.52 16.81 43.04
C GLU A 405 -76.12 16.64 42.48
N THR A 406 -75.73 17.48 41.52
CA THR A 406 -74.34 17.55 41.05
C THR A 406 -73.91 19.01 40.94
N SER A 407 -72.65 19.30 41.23
CA SER A 407 -72.08 20.64 41.09
C SER A 407 -70.60 20.61 40.73
N ILE A 408 -70.15 21.66 40.03
CA ILE A 408 -68.78 21.90 39.61
C ILE A 408 -68.43 23.35 40.01
N GLU A 409 -67.61 23.51 41.04
CA GLU A 409 -67.14 24.81 41.52
C GLU A 409 -65.70 25.05 41.05
N ILE A 410 -65.50 26.06 40.21
CA ILE A 410 -64.20 26.46 39.67
C ILE A 410 -63.84 27.84 40.22
N THR A 411 -62.85 27.90 41.11
CA THR A 411 -62.41 29.12 41.78
C THR A 411 -60.93 29.41 41.54
N LYS A 412 -60.59 30.70 41.37
CA LYS A 412 -59.20 31.20 41.38
C LYS A 412 -59.17 32.58 42.04
N PRO A 413 -58.75 32.70 43.32
CA PRO A 413 -58.89 33.92 44.10
C PRO A 413 -58.22 35.15 43.48
N SER A 414 -56.99 35.00 42.96
CA SER A 414 -56.21 36.07 42.31
C SER A 414 -56.97 36.80 41.20
N ASN A 415 -57.68 36.08 40.34
CA ASN A 415 -58.45 36.63 39.23
C ASN A 415 -59.92 36.93 39.58
N LYS A 416 -60.34 36.68 40.83
CA LYS A 416 -61.75 36.68 41.26
C LYS A 416 -62.64 35.75 40.43
N THR A 417 -62.06 34.66 39.90
CA THR A 417 -62.83 33.61 39.21
C THR A 417 -63.63 32.86 40.26
N ASP A 418 -64.95 32.89 40.09
CA ASP A 418 -65.95 32.33 41.00
C ASP A 418 -67.09 31.77 40.12
N ILE A 419 -66.86 30.57 39.58
CA ILE A 419 -67.75 29.87 38.67
C ILE A 419 -68.33 28.68 39.43
N PHE A 420 -69.64 28.59 39.58
CA PHE A 420 -70.32 27.49 40.25
C PHE A 420 -71.46 27.01 39.37
N LEU A 421 -71.26 25.86 38.73
CA LEU A 421 -72.32 25.12 38.06
C LEU A 421 -72.96 24.19 39.09
N SER A 422 -74.28 24.16 39.22
CA SER A 422 -74.99 23.04 39.84
C SER A 422 -76.16 22.59 38.98
N LEU A 423 -76.59 21.35 39.22
CA LEU A 423 -77.74 20.71 38.60
C LEU A 423 -78.41 19.81 39.65
N TYR A 424 -79.52 20.29 40.19
CA TYR A 424 -80.44 19.53 41.03
C TYR A 424 -81.57 18.96 40.15
N TYR A 425 -81.80 17.65 40.25
CA TYR A 425 -82.86 16.93 39.55
C TYR A 425 -83.75 16.27 40.59
N GLN A 426 -85.07 16.43 40.43
CA GLN A 426 -86.08 15.73 41.19
C GLN A 426 -87.19 15.23 40.26
N SER A 427 -87.48 13.93 40.33
CA SER A 427 -88.52 13.29 39.52
C SER A 427 -89.59 12.67 40.41
N SER A 428 -90.86 12.98 40.12
CA SER A 428 -92.03 12.64 40.94
C SER A 428 -93.21 12.30 40.02
N GLY A 429 -93.19 11.11 39.43
CA GLY A 429 -94.21 10.64 38.50
C GLY A 429 -93.96 11.10 37.05
N PRO A 430 -94.94 11.69 36.34
CA PRO A 430 -94.79 12.10 34.93
C PRO A 430 -94.10 13.46 34.75
N ASP A 431 -93.95 14.22 35.84
CA ASP A 431 -93.33 15.54 35.89
C ASP A 431 -91.94 15.42 36.54
N THR A 432 -90.98 16.18 36.00
CA THR A 432 -89.58 16.18 36.45
C THR A 432 -89.04 17.60 36.38
N THR A 433 -88.58 18.12 37.52
CA THR A 433 -88.03 19.47 37.63
C THR A 433 -86.51 19.37 37.77
N VAL A 434 -85.82 20.23 37.02
CA VAL A 434 -84.36 20.32 37.01
C VAL A 434 -83.95 21.78 37.23
N GLU A 435 -83.43 22.09 38.40
CA GLU A 435 -82.80 23.39 38.70
C GLU A 435 -81.32 23.30 38.33
N GLY A 436 -80.88 24.14 37.40
CA GLY A 436 -79.48 24.41 37.14
C GLY A 436 -79.09 25.77 37.69
N ARG A 437 -77.91 25.88 38.30
CA ARG A 437 -77.35 27.17 38.73
C ARG A 437 -76.03 27.39 38.03
N VAL A 438 -75.75 28.61 37.58
CA VAL A 438 -74.45 28.99 37.00
C VAL A 438 -74.02 30.33 37.57
N ARG A 439 -73.31 30.32 38.70
CA ARG A 439 -72.46 31.46 39.08
C ARG A 439 -71.33 31.54 38.06
N TYR A 440 -70.99 32.74 37.60
CA TYR A 440 -69.86 32.97 36.68
C TYR A 440 -68.92 34.10 37.14
N SER A 441 -69.33 34.85 38.15
CA SER A 441 -68.52 35.77 38.93
C SER A 441 -69.25 36.05 40.24
N SER A 442 -68.53 36.48 41.27
CA SER A 442 -69.11 36.68 42.59
C SER A 442 -70.27 37.67 42.58
N GLY A 443 -71.41 37.26 43.15
CA GLY A 443 -72.68 38.01 43.11
C GLY A 443 -73.46 37.96 41.79
N LYS A 444 -73.05 37.14 40.81
CA LYS A 444 -73.78 36.96 39.54
C LYS A 444 -74.11 35.48 39.29
N GLU A 445 -75.29 35.07 39.74
CA GLU A 445 -75.84 33.72 39.53
C GLU A 445 -76.92 33.71 38.45
N ILE A 446 -76.74 32.84 37.46
CA ILE A 446 -77.75 32.47 36.47
C ILE A 446 -78.55 31.31 37.07
N ILE A 447 -79.88 31.33 36.97
CA ILE A 447 -80.74 30.24 37.47
C ILE A 447 -81.58 29.69 36.33
N PHE A 448 -81.30 28.45 35.95
CA PHE A 448 -82.04 27.63 35.00
C PHE A 448 -83.06 26.81 35.79
N ILE A 449 -84.33 26.85 35.41
CA ILE A 449 -85.35 25.92 35.89
C ILE A 449 -86.02 25.31 34.66
N MET A 450 -85.89 23.99 34.54
CA MET A 450 -86.48 23.20 33.48
C MET A 450 -87.55 22.28 34.05
N ASP A 451 -88.78 22.47 33.61
CA ASP A 451 -89.88 21.56 33.87
C ASP A 451 -90.11 20.68 32.64
N LEU A 452 -89.71 19.42 32.80
CA LEU A 452 -89.79 18.35 31.81
C LEU A 452 -91.09 17.58 32.00
N LYS A 453 -91.92 17.52 30.95
CA LYS A 453 -93.17 16.75 30.95
C LYS A 453 -93.16 15.74 29.81
N ILE A 454 -93.25 14.45 30.15
CA ILE A 454 -93.27 13.34 29.21
C ILE A 454 -94.64 12.63 29.31
N PRO A 455 -95.59 12.92 28.39
CA PRO A 455 -96.83 12.14 28.28
C PRO A 455 -96.52 10.70 27.85
N ARG A 456 -97.32 9.74 28.33
CA ARG A 456 -97.24 8.36 27.82
C ARG A 456 -97.88 8.29 26.43
N GLY A 457 -97.13 7.83 25.43
CA GLY A 457 -97.55 7.76 24.03
C GLY A 457 -96.78 6.67 23.26
N ILE A 458 -97.06 6.54 21.96
CA ILE A 458 -96.46 5.52 21.07
C ILE A 458 -95.15 6.01 20.42
N THR A 459 -95.08 7.31 20.11
CA THR A 459 -93.85 8.01 19.71
C THR A 459 -93.42 8.95 20.82
N THR A 460 -92.12 9.13 21.01
CA THR A 460 -91.60 9.98 22.09
C THR A 460 -91.79 11.47 21.75
N PHE A 461 -92.74 12.10 22.44
CA PHE A 461 -92.93 13.55 22.44
C PHE A 461 -92.46 14.13 23.77
N ILE A 462 -91.44 14.98 23.74
CA ILE A 462 -90.93 15.67 24.92
C ILE A 462 -91.26 17.15 24.81
N GLN A 463 -92.06 17.67 25.74
CA GLN A 463 -92.15 19.11 25.96
C GLN A 463 -91.23 19.51 27.11
N VAL A 464 -90.31 20.41 26.81
CA VAL A 464 -89.44 21.05 27.80
C VAL A 464 -89.83 22.53 27.88
N ASN A 465 -90.22 23.00 29.06
CA ASN A 465 -90.30 24.43 29.35
C ASN A 465 -89.04 24.81 30.14
N VAL A 466 -88.32 25.85 29.71
CA VAL A 466 -87.16 26.36 30.46
C VAL A 466 -87.32 27.85 30.74
N ASN A 467 -87.07 28.21 32.00
CA ASN A 467 -86.85 29.57 32.47
C ASN A 467 -85.39 29.72 32.89
N LEU A 468 -84.62 30.57 32.19
CA LEU A 468 -83.25 30.91 32.56
C LEU A 468 -83.18 32.38 32.97
N THR A 469 -83.15 32.63 34.27
CA THR A 469 -83.03 33.95 34.89
C THR A 469 -81.56 34.39 34.90
N LEU A 470 -81.27 35.62 34.47
CA LEU A 470 -79.93 36.15 34.21
C LEU A 470 -79.72 37.49 34.93
N PRO A 471 -78.60 37.70 35.65
CA PRO A 471 -78.33 38.97 36.35
C PRO A 471 -78.28 40.16 35.38
N GLY A 472 -79.26 41.07 35.48
CA GLY A 472 -79.35 42.29 34.67
C GLY A 472 -79.99 42.13 33.28
N PHE A 473 -80.57 40.98 32.94
CA PHE A 473 -81.24 40.72 31.66
C PHE A 473 -82.69 40.26 31.86
N THR A 474 -83.50 40.33 30.80
CA THR A 474 -84.82 39.69 30.79
C THR A 474 -84.67 38.16 30.86
N PRO A 475 -85.49 37.44 31.65
CA PRO A 475 -85.43 35.98 31.71
C PRO A 475 -85.55 35.34 30.33
N LEU A 476 -84.60 34.47 30.00
CA LEU A 476 -84.58 33.69 28.78
C LEU A 476 -85.62 32.57 28.90
N LEU A 477 -86.78 32.77 28.30
CA LEU A 477 -87.85 31.79 28.24
C LEU A 477 -87.79 31.04 26.92
N PHE A 478 -87.59 29.72 26.97
CA PHE A 478 -87.54 28.88 25.77
C PHE A 478 -88.31 27.57 25.95
N LYS A 479 -88.91 27.14 24.84
CA LYS A 479 -89.72 25.93 24.75
C LYS A 479 -89.10 25.02 23.71
N ILE A 480 -88.58 23.88 24.17
CA ILE A 480 -88.08 22.82 23.29
C ILE A 480 -89.22 21.82 23.07
N LYS A 481 -89.44 21.45 21.81
CA LYS A 481 -90.17 20.25 21.43
C LYS A 481 -89.15 19.28 20.83
N ILE A 482 -89.05 18.09 21.41
CA ILE A 482 -88.30 17.00 20.81
C ILE A 482 -89.31 16.00 20.27
N ASN A 483 -89.26 15.79 18.96
CA ASN A 483 -90.15 14.89 18.23
C ASN A 483 -89.33 13.71 17.69
N GLU A 484 -89.63 12.50 18.15
CA GLU A 484 -89.11 11.27 17.55
C GLU A 484 -89.77 11.05 16.17
N LYS A 485 -88.96 11.08 15.10
CA LYS A 485 -89.44 10.86 13.71
C LYS A 485 -89.46 9.38 13.34
N ILE A 486 -88.40 8.71 13.74
CA ILE A 486 -88.10 7.28 13.57
C ILE A 486 -87.43 6.89 14.90
N PRO A 487 -87.58 5.65 15.42
CA PRO A 487 -86.89 5.25 16.64
C PRO A 487 -85.40 5.62 16.59
N ASN A 488 -84.96 6.32 17.64
CA ASN A 488 -83.61 6.85 17.82
C ASN A 488 -83.18 8.04 16.91
N ASP A 489 -84.06 8.62 16.09
CA ASP A 489 -83.81 9.85 15.32
C ASP A 489 -84.80 10.97 15.71
N TYR A 490 -84.26 12.00 16.35
CA TYR A 490 -85.02 13.04 17.04
C TYR A 490 -84.80 14.41 16.40
N GLU A 491 -85.90 15.06 15.98
CA GLU A 491 -85.89 16.47 15.61
C GLU A 491 -86.05 17.35 16.85
N ILE A 492 -85.15 18.31 16.99
CA ILE A 492 -85.13 19.28 18.08
C ILE A 492 -85.56 20.63 17.51
N ASP A 493 -86.79 21.04 17.81
CA ASP A 493 -87.30 22.39 17.51
C ASP A 493 -87.31 23.20 18.81
N THR A 494 -86.50 24.26 18.86
CA THR A 494 -86.46 25.22 19.98
C THR A 494 -86.91 26.59 19.50
N SER A 495 -87.84 27.20 20.23
CA SER A 495 -88.17 28.62 20.07
C SER A 495 -88.26 29.31 21.43
N GLY A 496 -87.85 30.58 21.48
CA GLY A 496 -87.84 31.33 22.73
C GLY A 496 -87.49 32.81 22.55
N THR A 497 -87.54 33.52 23.68
CA THR A 497 -87.06 34.89 23.80
C THR A 497 -85.62 34.84 24.31
N TRP A 498 -84.69 35.42 23.54
CA TRP A 498 -83.27 35.52 23.87
C TRP A 498 -83.01 36.51 25.01
N ILE A 499 -81.81 36.48 25.58
CA ILE A 499 -81.39 37.31 26.73
C ILE A 499 -81.52 38.83 26.46
N SER A 500 -81.52 39.20 25.17
CA SER A 500 -81.65 40.57 24.65
C SER A 500 -83.09 40.96 24.31
N GLY A 501 -84.10 40.16 24.71
CA GLY A 501 -85.50 40.34 24.35
C GLY A 501 -85.87 39.98 22.89
N HIS A 502 -84.88 39.67 22.04
CA HIS A 502 -85.10 39.27 20.65
C HIS A 502 -85.49 37.79 20.56
N THR A 503 -86.32 37.39 19.60
CA THR A 503 -86.60 35.95 19.42
C THR A 503 -85.38 35.19 18.89
N PHE A 504 -85.32 33.90 19.20
CA PHE A 504 -84.37 32.97 18.59
C PHE A 504 -85.06 31.66 18.22
N THR A 505 -84.49 30.97 17.24
CA THR A 505 -84.85 29.60 16.87
C THR A 505 -83.58 28.77 16.82
N ALA A 506 -83.62 27.57 17.40
CA ALA A 506 -82.60 26.57 17.19
C ALA A 506 -83.26 25.31 16.62
N ARG A 507 -82.68 24.79 15.54
CA ARG A 507 -83.06 23.51 14.96
C ARG A 507 -81.91 22.54 15.05
N GLY A 508 -82.21 21.28 15.26
CA GLY A 508 -81.19 20.24 15.29
C GLY A 508 -81.73 18.85 15.04
N SER A 509 -80.80 17.94 14.81
CA SER A 509 -81.04 16.51 14.87
C SER A 509 -80.13 15.88 15.92
N TYR A 510 -80.72 15.00 16.71
CA TYR A 510 -80.01 14.08 17.58
C TYR A 510 -80.27 12.66 17.09
N GLN A 511 -79.21 11.96 16.72
CA GLN A 511 -79.26 10.56 16.29
C GLN A 511 -78.52 9.70 17.29
N ASP A 512 -79.23 8.72 17.84
CA ASP A 512 -78.63 7.63 18.61
C ASP A 512 -78.48 6.40 17.72
N LYS A 513 -77.24 5.96 17.53
CA LYS A 513 -76.87 4.78 16.74
C LYS A 513 -76.17 3.74 17.62
N SER A 514 -76.44 3.80 18.93
CA SER A 514 -75.86 2.89 19.89
C SER A 514 -76.37 1.46 19.72
N THR A 515 -75.49 0.50 20.01
CA THR A 515 -75.74 -0.94 20.02
C THR A 515 -75.30 -1.51 21.36
N ALA A 516 -75.57 -2.80 21.62
CA ALA A 516 -75.11 -3.49 22.82
C ALA A 516 -73.58 -3.55 23.00
N LYS A 517 -72.78 -3.09 22.02
CA LYS A 517 -71.30 -3.04 22.07
C LYS A 517 -70.69 -1.66 21.76
N THR A 518 -71.49 -0.70 21.28
CA THR A 518 -70.97 0.59 20.80
C THR A 518 -71.91 1.71 21.18
N ILE A 519 -71.44 2.71 21.93
CA ILE A 519 -72.19 3.95 22.14
C ILE A 519 -71.88 4.87 20.96
N SER A 520 -72.90 5.41 20.30
CA SER A 520 -72.73 6.24 19.10
C SER A 520 -73.80 7.34 19.08
N HIS A 521 -73.43 8.53 19.53
CA HIS A 521 -74.32 9.68 19.64
C HIS A 521 -73.84 10.79 18.72
N ILE A 522 -74.74 11.30 17.87
CA ILE A 522 -74.47 12.39 16.94
C ILE A 522 -75.47 13.51 17.20
N LEU A 523 -74.98 14.66 17.63
CA LEU A 523 -75.75 15.89 17.79
C LEU A 523 -75.33 16.91 16.72
N LYS A 524 -76.32 17.52 16.07
CA LYS A 524 -76.14 18.72 15.23
C LYS A 524 -77.16 19.77 15.66
N LEU A 525 -76.69 20.97 15.96
CA LEU A 525 -77.52 22.12 16.32
C LEU A 525 -77.12 23.33 15.48
N GLN A 526 -78.12 24.01 14.92
CA GLN A 526 -78.01 25.26 14.18
C GLN A 526 -78.82 26.31 14.93
N VAL A 527 -78.17 27.36 15.44
CA VAL A 527 -78.80 28.39 16.26
C VAL A 527 -78.85 29.71 15.49
N LEU A 528 -80.06 30.27 15.37
CA LEU A 528 -80.36 31.48 14.61
C LEU A 528 -81.06 32.52 15.50
N SER A 529 -80.57 33.76 15.48
CA SER A 529 -81.20 34.91 16.14
C SER A 529 -80.85 36.20 15.37
N PRO A 530 -81.72 37.22 15.36
CA PRO A 530 -81.34 38.57 14.89
C PRO A 530 -80.19 39.21 15.70
N SER A 531 -79.85 38.66 16.88
CA SER A 531 -78.89 39.25 17.81
C SER A 531 -77.46 38.66 17.77
N PHE A 532 -77.22 37.58 17.01
CA PHE A 532 -75.88 37.01 16.80
C PHE A 532 -75.78 36.23 15.49
N SER A 533 -74.57 36.21 14.90
CA SER A 533 -74.25 35.37 13.73
C SER A 533 -74.53 33.90 14.00
N GLU A 534 -74.96 33.17 12.97
CA GLU A 534 -75.25 31.73 13.03
C GLU A 534 -74.16 30.93 13.78
N VAL A 535 -74.61 30.05 14.67
CA VAL A 535 -73.75 29.11 15.40
C VAL A 535 -74.10 27.70 14.97
N VAL A 536 -73.11 26.96 14.46
CA VAL A 536 -73.25 25.54 14.11
C VAL A 536 -72.44 24.73 15.10
N ILE A 537 -73.10 23.81 15.82
CA ILE A 537 -72.48 22.91 16.79
C ILE A 537 -72.64 21.47 16.27
N SER A 538 -71.56 20.72 16.23
CA SER A 538 -71.60 19.27 16.02
C SER A 538 -70.80 18.55 17.09
N CYS A 539 -71.47 17.67 17.83
CA CYS A 539 -70.84 16.79 18.80
C CYS A 539 -71.00 15.34 18.32
N LYS A 540 -69.92 14.56 18.36
CA LYS A 540 -69.95 13.12 18.11
C LYS A 540 -69.24 12.42 19.26
N LEU A 541 -69.93 11.47 19.87
CA LEU A 541 -69.36 10.55 20.85
C LEU A 541 -69.44 9.14 20.29
N LEU A 542 -68.29 8.48 20.20
CA LEU A 542 -68.14 7.07 19.86
C LEU A 542 -67.38 6.38 21.00
N ASN A 543 -67.95 5.34 21.57
CA ASN A 543 -67.27 4.50 22.56
C ASN A 543 -67.46 3.02 22.22
N SER A 544 -66.39 2.24 22.32
CA SER A 544 -66.32 0.83 21.92
C SER A 544 -65.14 0.14 22.62
N ASP A 545 -65.11 -1.20 22.57
CA ASP A 545 -64.04 -2.03 23.16
C ASP A 545 -62.60 -1.70 22.64
N LEU A 546 -62.45 -0.93 21.55
CA LEU A 546 -61.17 -0.64 20.87
C LEU A 546 -60.88 0.85 20.64
N GLU A 547 -61.91 1.70 20.55
CA GLU A 547 -61.80 3.15 20.34
C GLU A 547 -62.80 3.90 21.22
N PHE A 548 -62.28 4.85 22.01
CA PHE A 548 -63.04 5.95 22.59
C PHE A 548 -62.69 7.23 21.84
N ARG A 549 -63.68 7.86 21.23
CA ARG A 549 -63.53 9.12 20.49
C ARG A 549 -64.63 10.11 20.83
N THR A 550 -64.20 11.28 21.28
CA THR A 550 -65.05 12.46 21.47
C THR A 550 -64.58 13.55 20.51
N ASP A 551 -65.49 14.07 19.70
CA ASP A 551 -65.23 15.04 18.64
C ASP A 551 -66.26 16.17 18.76
N LEU A 552 -65.85 17.28 19.40
CA LEU A 552 -66.68 18.46 19.68
C LEU A 552 -66.24 19.59 18.76
N GLN A 553 -67.18 20.16 18.00
CA GLN A 553 -66.92 21.20 17.01
C GLN A 553 -67.97 22.30 17.10
N ALA A 554 -67.52 23.56 17.10
CA ALA A 554 -68.39 24.73 17.06
C ALA A 554 -67.83 25.78 16.09
N ASP A 555 -68.62 26.14 15.09
CA ASP A 555 -68.29 27.17 14.11
C ASP A 555 -69.00 28.49 14.47
N TYR A 556 -68.24 29.58 14.56
CA TYR A 556 -68.74 30.93 14.89
C TYR A 556 -67.92 32.00 14.16
N LYS A 557 -68.58 32.87 13.37
CA LYS A 557 -67.92 33.94 12.59
C LYS A 557 -66.77 33.46 11.69
N ASN A 558 -66.92 32.30 11.05
CA ASN A 558 -65.89 31.59 10.28
C ASN A 558 -64.65 31.10 11.08
N GLU A 559 -64.60 31.31 12.41
CA GLU A 559 -63.65 30.61 13.27
C GLU A 559 -64.22 29.26 13.70
N ARG A 560 -63.41 28.20 13.60
CA ARG A 560 -63.76 26.85 14.01
C ARG A 560 -63.05 26.47 15.30
N TYR A 561 -63.82 26.25 16.34
CA TYR A 561 -63.36 25.77 17.63
C TYR A 561 -63.57 24.26 17.68
N SER A 562 -62.54 23.51 18.08
CA SER A 562 -62.67 22.05 18.20
C SER A 562 -61.83 21.44 19.31
N LEU A 563 -62.40 20.43 19.97
CA LEU A 563 -61.70 19.51 20.85
C LEU A 563 -61.96 18.09 20.34
N MET A 564 -60.91 17.40 19.91
CA MET A 564 -60.95 15.99 19.57
C MET A 564 -60.03 15.19 20.49
N LEU A 565 -60.62 14.28 21.26
CA LEU A 565 -59.92 13.27 22.05
C LEU A 565 -60.15 11.91 21.40
N LYS A 566 -59.07 11.23 21.04
CA LYS A 566 -59.10 9.88 20.48
C LYS A 566 -58.16 8.97 21.27
N HIS A 567 -58.71 7.97 21.94
CA HIS A 567 -57.97 6.93 22.64
C HIS A 567 -58.26 5.59 21.96
N MET A 568 -57.22 4.83 21.65
CA MET A 568 -57.30 3.54 20.98
C MET A 568 -56.48 2.50 21.72
N THR A 569 -57.07 1.32 21.89
CA THR A 569 -56.44 0.12 22.46
C THR A 569 -56.53 -1.03 21.46
N PRO A 570 -55.84 -0.96 20.30
CA PRO A 570 -55.92 -1.97 19.25
C PRO A 570 -55.40 -3.35 19.69
N SER A 571 -54.60 -3.42 20.76
CA SER A 571 -54.28 -4.66 21.47
C SER A 571 -53.96 -4.37 22.94
N ALA A 572 -53.88 -5.38 23.79
CA ALA A 572 -53.45 -5.22 25.19
C ALA A 572 -51.99 -4.75 25.34
N GLU A 573 -51.19 -4.80 24.26
CA GLU A 573 -49.80 -4.36 24.21
C GLU A 573 -49.62 -3.01 23.48
N GLU A 574 -50.68 -2.42 22.93
CA GLU A 574 -50.60 -1.16 22.16
C GLU A 574 -51.67 -0.17 22.61
N ILE A 575 -51.22 1.00 23.07
CA ILE A 575 -52.07 2.10 23.53
C ILE A 575 -51.68 3.35 22.76
N GLN A 576 -52.66 3.97 22.09
CA GLN A 576 -52.48 5.24 21.38
C GLN A 576 -53.47 6.26 21.91
N THR A 577 -52.98 7.45 22.27
CA THR A 577 -53.80 8.59 22.69
C THR A 577 -53.42 9.81 21.88
N TYR A 578 -54.42 10.44 21.26
CA TYR A 578 -54.29 11.66 20.48
C TYR A 578 -55.27 12.70 20.99
N ILE A 579 -54.78 13.92 21.21
CA ILE A 579 -55.57 15.08 21.62
C ILE A 579 -55.27 16.22 20.64
N ASP A 580 -56.32 16.85 20.11
CA ASP A 580 -56.27 18.01 19.21
C ASP A 580 -57.22 19.08 19.77
N LEU A 581 -56.64 20.23 20.15
CA LEU A 581 -57.35 21.39 20.69
C LEU A 581 -57.07 22.60 19.80
N ARG A 582 -58.14 23.18 19.26
CA ARG A 582 -58.09 24.36 18.37
C ARG A 582 -58.85 25.52 18.97
N TYR A 583 -58.16 26.63 19.16
CA TYR A 583 -58.71 27.83 19.80
C TYR A 583 -58.15 29.09 19.13
N LYS A 584 -59.02 29.88 18.49
CA LYS A 584 -58.64 31.13 17.80
C LYS A 584 -57.48 30.98 16.80
N GLY A 585 -57.51 29.92 16.00
CA GLY A 585 -56.49 29.61 14.99
C GLY A 585 -55.31 28.79 15.51
N ALA A 586 -54.93 28.92 16.78
CA ALA A 586 -53.84 28.13 17.37
C ALA A 586 -54.22 26.65 17.52
N VAL A 587 -53.25 25.76 17.29
CA VAL A 587 -53.41 24.29 17.33
C VAL A 587 -52.43 23.67 18.34
N TYR A 588 -52.99 23.02 19.35
CA TYR A 588 -52.23 22.24 20.32
C TYR A 588 -52.51 20.76 20.09
N THR A 589 -51.46 19.94 19.95
CA THR A 589 -51.64 18.48 19.89
C THR A 589 -50.74 17.73 20.85
N PHE A 590 -51.24 16.61 21.35
CA PHE A 590 -50.50 15.66 22.15
C PHE A 590 -50.73 14.26 21.58
N THR A 591 -49.62 13.58 21.26
CA THR A 591 -49.61 12.19 20.80
C THR A 591 -48.82 11.35 21.79
N SER A 592 -49.44 10.30 22.31
CA SER A 592 -48.79 9.25 23.10
C SER A 592 -48.99 7.93 22.39
N SER A 593 -47.90 7.22 22.11
CA SER A 593 -47.91 5.87 21.57
C SER A 593 -47.03 4.97 22.43
N VAL A 594 -47.64 3.97 23.05
CA VAL A 594 -46.98 2.96 23.87
C VAL A 594 -47.15 1.61 23.20
N SER A 595 -46.04 0.94 22.90
CA SER A 595 -46.00 -0.45 22.44
C SER A 595 -45.18 -1.28 23.43
N LEU A 596 -45.78 -2.36 23.92
CA LEU A 596 -45.20 -3.31 24.88
C LEU A 596 -44.81 -4.65 24.24
N ARG A 597 -44.86 -4.71 22.90
CA ARG A 597 -44.40 -5.83 22.05
C ARG A 597 -42.90 -6.11 22.23
N GLU A 598 -42.36 -7.09 21.50
CA GLU A 598 -40.96 -7.55 21.60
C GLU A 598 -39.92 -6.42 21.64
N SER A 599 -40.11 -5.38 20.83
CA SER A 599 -39.44 -4.08 20.94
C SER A 599 -40.38 -3.12 21.69
N ARG A 600 -40.06 -2.82 22.95
CA ARG A 600 -40.84 -1.89 23.76
C ARG A 600 -40.49 -0.47 23.37
N GLN A 601 -41.52 0.33 23.10
CA GLN A 601 -41.37 1.73 22.72
C GLN A 601 -42.39 2.60 23.44
N VAL A 602 -41.92 3.70 24.02
CA VAL A 602 -42.77 4.81 24.47
C VAL A 602 -42.38 6.03 23.67
N LEU A 603 -43.35 6.59 22.94
CA LEU A 603 -43.23 7.81 22.15
C LEU A 603 -44.20 8.85 22.72
N LEU A 604 -43.70 10.02 23.09
CA LEU A 604 -44.50 11.16 23.52
C LEU A 604 -44.12 12.37 22.67
N GLU A 605 -45.11 12.97 22.01
CA GLU A 605 -44.93 14.13 21.15
C GLU A 605 -45.92 15.23 21.55
N PHE A 606 -45.40 16.44 21.75
CA PHE A 606 -46.16 17.63 22.13
C PHE A 606 -45.89 18.71 21.09
N HIS A 607 -46.95 19.17 20.44
CA HIS A 607 -46.94 20.30 19.50
C HIS A 607 -47.56 21.52 20.17
N LEU A 608 -46.78 22.60 20.35
CA LEU A 608 -47.20 23.83 21.02
C LEU A 608 -47.25 24.98 20.02
N ASP A 609 -48.06 24.80 18.97
CA ASP A 609 -48.35 25.80 17.94
C ASP A 609 -47.06 26.39 17.33
N GLU A 610 -46.96 27.72 17.17
CA GLU A 610 -45.72 28.33 16.64
C GLU A 610 -44.50 28.20 17.57
N GLN A 611 -44.65 27.84 18.86
CA GLN A 611 -43.62 28.12 19.87
C GLN A 611 -42.56 27.02 20.07
N ARG A 612 -42.91 25.74 20.10
CA ARG A 612 -41.98 24.60 20.28
C ARG A 612 -42.64 23.24 20.09
N ASP A 613 -41.87 22.30 19.55
CA ASP A 613 -42.17 20.87 19.60
C ASP A 613 -41.25 20.14 20.59
N ILE A 614 -41.80 19.19 21.33
CA ILE A 614 -41.06 18.32 22.26
C ILE A 614 -41.33 16.87 21.88
N HIS A 615 -40.27 16.10 21.66
CA HIS A 615 -40.34 14.69 21.28
C HIS A 615 -39.48 13.87 22.24
N ILE A 616 -40.10 12.88 22.89
CA ILE A 616 -39.45 11.96 23.83
C ILE A 616 -39.67 10.53 23.33
N ALA A 617 -38.58 9.79 23.13
CA ALA A 617 -38.61 8.38 22.78
C ALA A 617 -37.79 7.55 23.77
N LEU A 618 -38.40 6.49 24.29
CA LEU A 618 -37.76 5.43 25.07
C LEU A 618 -37.88 4.12 24.29
N ARG A 619 -36.78 3.35 24.20
CA ARG A 619 -36.70 2.08 23.48
C ARG A 619 -35.99 1.02 24.32
N ASP A 620 -36.56 -0.18 24.40
CA ASP A 620 -36.01 -1.35 25.08
C ASP A 620 -36.27 -2.61 24.25
N LEU A 621 -35.20 -3.32 23.88
CA LEU A 621 -35.23 -4.61 23.22
C LEU A 621 -34.33 -5.55 24.01
N ASN A 622 -34.87 -6.67 24.50
CA ASN A 622 -34.13 -7.60 25.35
C ASN A 622 -34.34 -9.05 24.90
N LYS A 623 -33.76 -9.39 23.73
CA LYS A 623 -33.71 -10.75 23.19
C LYS A 623 -32.41 -11.47 23.65
N PRO A 624 -32.36 -12.81 23.63
CA PRO A 624 -31.16 -13.54 24.07
C PRO A 624 -29.88 -13.20 23.27
N ASN A 625 -30.04 -12.90 21.97
CA ASN A 625 -28.94 -12.60 21.05
C ASN A 625 -28.88 -11.11 20.62
N GLN A 626 -29.80 -10.26 21.08
CA GLN A 626 -29.83 -8.84 20.71
C GLN A 626 -30.41 -8.01 21.86
N LYS A 627 -29.69 -6.98 22.26
CA LYS A 627 -30.09 -6.04 23.31
C LYS A 627 -29.88 -4.60 22.85
N GLU A 628 -30.89 -3.77 23.01
CA GLU A 628 -30.86 -2.34 22.72
C GLU A 628 -31.55 -1.61 23.86
N ALA A 629 -30.95 -0.55 24.36
CA ALA A 629 -31.59 0.40 25.26
C ALA A 629 -31.31 1.82 24.76
N GLY A 630 -32.36 2.59 24.52
CA GLY A 630 -32.28 3.93 23.94
C GLY A 630 -33.16 4.94 24.65
N ILE A 631 -32.61 6.13 24.89
CA ILE A 631 -33.35 7.32 25.30
C ILE A 631 -33.01 8.47 24.36
N GLU A 632 -34.03 9.11 23.80
CA GLU A 632 -33.91 10.31 22.97
C GLU A 632 -34.91 11.37 23.44
N ILE A 633 -34.40 12.58 23.68
CA ILE A 633 -35.16 13.75 24.08
C ILE A 633 -34.76 14.88 23.12
N LYS A 634 -35.71 15.37 22.33
CA LYS A 634 -35.54 16.54 21.47
C LYS A 634 -36.45 17.67 21.96
N TRP A 635 -35.93 18.89 21.97
CA TRP A 635 -36.70 20.10 22.27
C TRP A 635 -36.44 21.14 21.18
N ASP A 636 -37.49 21.74 20.62
CA ASP A 636 -37.38 22.68 19.49
C ASP A 636 -36.79 22.04 18.20
N ALA A 637 -37.03 20.73 18.02
CA ALA A 637 -36.44 19.89 16.96
C ALA A 637 -36.70 20.40 15.53
N ASN A 638 -37.82 21.10 15.31
CA ASN A 638 -38.22 21.66 14.02
C ASN A 638 -37.40 22.91 13.64
N ARG A 639 -36.74 23.56 14.62
CA ARG A 639 -35.91 24.75 14.42
C ARG A 639 -34.42 24.44 14.51
N ASP A 640 -34.02 23.51 15.39
CA ASP A 640 -32.62 23.11 15.57
C ASP A 640 -32.50 21.60 15.86
N PRO A 641 -32.13 20.77 14.86
CA PRO A 641 -31.87 19.34 15.05
C PRO A 641 -30.71 19.01 16.02
N GLY A 642 -29.91 20.00 16.40
CA GLY A 642 -28.87 19.90 17.43
C GLY A 642 -29.37 20.03 18.86
N GLN A 643 -30.59 20.51 19.09
CA GLN A 643 -31.22 20.60 20.42
C GLN A 643 -31.84 19.26 20.85
N LYS A 644 -30.94 18.30 21.05
CA LYS A 644 -31.28 16.96 21.52
C LYS A 644 -30.27 16.42 22.53
N PHE A 645 -30.76 15.52 23.38
CA PHE A 645 -29.96 14.56 24.11
C PHE A 645 -30.39 13.16 23.64
N ALA A 646 -29.44 12.35 23.20
CA ALA A 646 -29.70 10.95 22.86
C ALA A 646 -28.60 10.05 23.42
N ALA A 647 -28.98 8.92 24.01
CA ALA A 647 -28.06 7.88 24.42
C ALA A 647 -28.62 6.51 24.02
N SER A 648 -27.83 5.71 23.28
CA SER A 648 -28.14 4.31 23.00
C SER A 648 -26.96 3.40 23.35
N VAL A 649 -27.29 2.17 23.73
CA VAL A 649 -26.34 1.05 23.87
C VAL A 649 -26.95 -0.16 23.18
N GLU A 650 -26.18 -0.75 22.28
CA GLU A 650 -26.57 -1.85 21.41
C GLU A 650 -25.58 -3.00 21.54
N PHE A 651 -26.08 -4.24 21.62
CA PHE A 651 -25.28 -5.46 21.71
C PHE A 651 -25.98 -6.57 20.92
N ALA A 652 -25.33 -7.08 19.88
CA ALA A 652 -25.83 -8.17 19.05
C ALA A 652 -24.84 -9.33 19.00
N ARG A 653 -25.39 -10.55 18.91
CA ARG A 653 -24.64 -11.79 18.80
C ARG A 653 -25.23 -12.64 17.67
N SER A 654 -24.83 -12.30 16.45
CA SER A 654 -25.34 -12.92 15.23
C SER A 654 -24.94 -14.39 15.08
N ALA A 655 -23.82 -14.81 15.69
CA ALA A 655 -23.33 -16.19 15.67
C ALA A 655 -22.45 -16.50 16.91
N PRO A 656 -22.06 -17.77 17.15
CA PRO A 656 -20.96 -18.08 18.06
C PRO A 656 -19.69 -17.32 17.63
N TRP A 657 -19.03 -16.65 18.57
CA TRP A 657 -17.83 -15.82 18.32
C TRP A 657 -18.00 -14.68 17.29
N ASN A 658 -19.24 -14.31 16.96
CA ASN A 658 -19.58 -13.06 16.28
C ASN A 658 -20.33 -12.17 17.27
N TYR A 659 -19.67 -11.12 17.74
CA TYR A 659 -20.21 -10.11 18.64
C TYR A 659 -20.10 -8.74 17.98
N ASP A 660 -21.21 -8.02 17.96
CA ASP A 660 -21.27 -6.61 17.60
C ASP A 660 -21.78 -5.84 18.83
N SER A 661 -21.21 -4.67 19.07
CA SER A 661 -21.57 -3.83 20.21
C SER A 661 -21.26 -2.38 19.95
N GLY A 662 -22.24 -1.52 20.16
CA GLY A 662 -22.18 -0.09 19.92
C GLY A 662 -22.68 0.72 21.10
N PHE A 663 -22.16 1.92 21.25
CA PHE A 663 -22.79 2.96 22.06
C PHE A 663 -22.75 4.30 21.33
N MET A 664 -23.77 5.12 21.56
CA MET A 664 -23.85 6.50 21.10
C MET A 664 -24.27 7.40 22.25
N VAL A 665 -23.61 8.55 22.40
CA VAL A 665 -24.05 9.65 23.28
C VAL A 665 -23.98 10.95 22.49
N SER A 666 -25.13 11.53 22.17
CA SER A 666 -25.30 12.77 21.42
C SER A 666 -25.87 13.87 22.32
N TYR A 667 -25.27 15.05 22.28
CA TYR A 667 -25.68 16.24 23.03
C TYR A 667 -25.38 17.51 22.21
N PRO A 668 -25.89 18.70 22.59
CA PRO A 668 -25.79 19.88 21.73
C PRO A 668 -24.35 20.21 21.28
N GLY A 669 -24.14 20.10 19.97
CA GLY A 669 -22.86 20.35 19.30
C GLY A 669 -21.81 19.22 19.33
N ARG A 670 -22.09 18.03 19.88
CA ARG A 670 -21.18 16.85 19.83
C ARG A 670 -21.92 15.52 19.86
N THR A 671 -21.37 14.52 19.17
CA THR A 671 -21.73 13.11 19.36
C THR A 671 -20.46 12.31 19.63
N VAL A 672 -20.53 11.39 20.60
CA VAL A 672 -19.52 10.37 20.85
C VAL A 672 -20.11 9.03 20.44
N LYS A 673 -19.39 8.27 19.62
CA LYS A 673 -19.74 6.90 19.25
C LYS A 673 -18.59 5.97 19.59
N GLY A 674 -18.89 4.74 19.98
CA GLY A 674 -17.89 3.69 20.07
C GLY A 674 -18.46 2.35 19.64
N GLY A 675 -17.63 1.55 18.97
CA GLY A 675 -18.00 0.24 18.46
C GLY A 675 -16.92 -0.81 18.74
N LEU A 676 -17.34 -2.03 19.02
CA LEU A 676 -16.48 -3.21 19.13
C LEU A 676 -17.13 -4.36 18.35
N VAL A 677 -16.50 -4.75 17.25
CA VAL A 677 -16.89 -5.87 16.40
C VAL A 677 -15.82 -6.96 16.51
N LEU A 678 -16.23 -8.14 16.98
CA LEU A 678 -15.39 -9.33 17.11
C LEU A 678 -15.97 -10.46 16.28
N VAL A 679 -15.26 -10.89 15.25
CA VAL A 679 -15.69 -11.95 14.32
C VAL A 679 -14.60 -13.01 14.24
N ALA A 680 -14.87 -14.20 14.80
CA ALA A 680 -14.10 -15.41 14.54
C ALA A 680 -14.94 -16.37 13.67
N VAL A 681 -14.47 -16.65 12.46
CA VAL A 681 -15.09 -17.59 11.53
C VAL A 681 -14.01 -18.54 11.02
N ASP A 682 -14.20 -19.82 11.28
CA ASP A 682 -13.26 -20.92 11.00
C ASP A 682 -11.83 -20.65 11.52
N SER A 683 -10.95 -20.18 10.65
CA SER A 683 -9.55 -19.87 10.92
C SER A 683 -9.18 -18.39 10.70
N ASN A 684 -10.18 -17.53 10.52
CA ASN A 684 -10.06 -16.08 10.46
C ASN A 684 -10.57 -15.45 11.75
N TYR A 685 -9.71 -14.73 12.45
CA TYR A 685 -10.07 -13.86 13.57
C TYR A 685 -9.94 -12.41 13.14
N THR A 686 -11.02 -11.63 13.26
CA THR A 686 -11.04 -10.18 13.04
C THR A 686 -11.59 -9.47 14.28
N SER A 687 -10.90 -8.43 14.71
CA SER A 687 -11.30 -7.51 15.76
C SER A 687 -11.22 -6.08 15.22
N LEU A 688 -12.28 -5.32 15.38
CA LEU A 688 -12.36 -3.91 15.04
C LEU A 688 -12.89 -3.14 16.25
N VAL A 689 -12.13 -2.13 16.68
CA VAL A 689 -12.52 -1.17 17.71
C VAL A 689 -12.55 0.20 17.07
N HIS A 690 -13.68 0.89 17.20
CA HIS A 690 -13.92 2.22 16.66
C HIS A 690 -14.28 3.18 17.81
N LEU A 691 -13.72 4.39 17.82
CA LEU A 691 -14.05 5.42 18.81
C LEU A 691 -14.00 6.81 18.17
N GLU A 692 -15.16 7.46 18.05
CA GLU A 692 -15.36 8.79 17.48
C GLU A 692 -15.86 9.74 18.58
N TRP A 693 -15.30 10.94 18.68
CA TRP A 693 -15.85 12.02 19.53
C TRP A 693 -15.99 13.38 18.82
N SER A 694 -15.73 13.38 17.52
CA SER A 694 -15.70 14.53 16.61
C SER A 694 -15.58 14.00 15.18
N PRO A 695 -16.13 14.65 14.14
CA PRO A 695 -15.98 14.20 12.75
C PRO A 695 -14.53 14.13 12.23
N VAL A 696 -13.56 14.69 12.98
CA VAL A 696 -12.13 14.69 12.67
C VAL A 696 -11.32 13.87 13.68
N ASP A 697 -11.85 13.65 14.90
CA ASP A 697 -11.15 12.92 15.96
C ASP A 697 -11.72 11.50 16.10
N VAL A 698 -11.06 10.55 15.42
CA VAL A 698 -11.41 9.12 15.40
C VAL A 698 -10.18 8.28 15.74
N ILE A 699 -10.36 7.24 16.56
CA ILE A 699 -9.39 6.15 16.73
C ILE A 699 -10.01 4.87 16.19
N ASP A 700 -9.32 4.23 15.26
CA ASP A 700 -9.66 2.90 14.74
C ASP A 700 -8.52 1.93 15.04
N LEU A 701 -8.84 0.79 15.66
CA LEU A 701 -7.92 -0.33 15.84
C LEU A 701 -8.49 -1.56 15.13
N LYS A 702 -7.79 -2.02 14.10
CA LYS A 702 -8.16 -3.19 13.29
C LYS A 702 -7.08 -4.26 13.45
N ALA A 703 -7.44 -5.41 14.00
CA ALA A 703 -6.57 -6.58 14.12
C ALA A 703 -7.18 -7.77 13.39
N MET A 704 -6.39 -8.44 12.56
CA MET A 704 -6.81 -9.56 11.73
C MET A 704 -5.74 -10.64 11.73
N VAL A 705 -6.12 -11.88 12.05
CA VAL A 705 -5.26 -13.05 11.98
C VAL A 705 -5.96 -14.11 11.14
N THR A 706 -5.34 -14.45 10.02
CA THR A 706 -5.76 -15.54 9.13
C THR A 706 -4.76 -16.68 9.25
N TYR A 707 -5.26 -17.84 9.64
CA TYR A 707 -4.53 -19.10 9.58
C TYR A 707 -5.11 -19.97 8.45
N LYS A 708 -4.27 -20.67 7.70
CA LYS A 708 -4.67 -21.70 6.74
C LYS A 708 -3.78 -22.92 6.97
N HIS A 709 -4.41 -24.08 7.12
CA HIS A 709 -3.78 -25.35 7.43
C HIS A 709 -4.47 -26.45 6.63
N ASP A 710 -4.13 -26.46 5.35
CA ASP A 710 -4.66 -27.37 4.35
C ASP A 710 -3.46 -27.75 3.44
N GLN A 711 -3.56 -27.68 2.12
CA GLN A 711 -2.40 -27.88 1.22
C GLN A 711 -1.30 -26.80 1.34
N VAL A 712 -1.61 -25.65 1.96
CA VAL A 712 -0.67 -24.55 2.23
C VAL A 712 -0.68 -24.27 3.73
N MET A 713 0.49 -24.21 4.37
CA MET A 713 0.61 -23.60 5.69
C MET A 713 0.74 -22.08 5.49
N GLY A 714 -0.31 -21.34 5.80
CA GLY A 714 -0.34 -19.88 5.72
C GLY A 714 -0.68 -19.27 7.07
N LEU A 715 0.17 -18.36 7.56
CA LEU A 715 -0.15 -17.49 8.69
C LEU A 715 -0.01 -16.05 8.23
N THR A 716 -1.06 -15.24 8.39
CA THR A 716 -1.02 -13.81 8.12
C THR A 716 -1.61 -13.07 9.32
N ALA A 717 -0.83 -12.14 9.88
CA ALA A 717 -1.23 -11.28 10.97
C ALA A 717 -1.11 -9.81 10.55
N LYS A 718 -2.20 -9.06 10.66
CA LYS A 718 -2.27 -7.63 10.35
C LYS A 718 -2.86 -6.88 11.54
N SER A 719 -2.21 -5.82 11.95
CA SER A 719 -2.69 -4.88 12.97
C SER A 719 -2.48 -3.47 12.46
N GLU A 720 -3.52 -2.65 12.50
CA GLU A 720 -3.51 -1.26 12.06
C GLU A 720 -4.23 -0.41 13.10
N LEU A 721 -3.56 0.63 13.56
CA LEU A 721 -4.05 1.64 14.48
C LEU A 721 -4.01 2.99 13.74
N LEU A 722 -5.19 3.59 13.56
CA LEU A 722 -5.36 4.94 13.07
C LEU A 722 -5.73 5.85 14.24
N THR A 723 -5.16 7.06 14.27
CA THR A 723 -5.43 8.04 15.34
C THR A 723 -5.49 9.47 14.78
N PRO A 724 -6.03 10.46 15.52
CA PRO A 724 -6.02 11.85 15.10
C PRO A 724 -4.73 12.59 15.54
N PHE A 725 -3.73 11.87 16.06
CA PHE A 725 -2.53 12.48 16.64
C PHE A 725 -1.43 12.67 15.59
N GLU A 726 -0.88 13.87 15.51
CA GLU A 726 0.23 14.17 14.60
C GLU A 726 1.46 13.28 14.86
N ASN A 727 2.09 12.82 13.77
CA ASN A 727 3.15 11.81 13.74
C ASN A 727 2.74 10.39 14.17
N TRP A 728 1.47 10.16 14.52
CA TRP A 728 0.91 8.88 14.97
C TRP A 728 -0.43 8.58 14.26
N LYS A 729 -0.69 9.16 13.07
CA LYS A 729 -1.97 8.98 12.39
C LYS A 729 -2.14 7.58 11.84
N ARG A 730 -1.03 6.92 11.52
CA ARG A 730 -0.97 5.51 11.12
C ARG A 730 0.19 4.79 11.78
N THR A 731 -0.14 3.76 12.55
CA THR A 731 0.81 2.76 13.05
C THR A 731 0.29 1.39 12.62
N SER A 732 1.07 0.62 11.86
CA SER A 732 0.64 -0.70 11.40
C SER A 732 1.77 -1.73 11.34
N LEU A 733 1.38 -2.99 11.53
CA LEU A 733 2.23 -4.18 11.50
C LEU A 733 1.52 -5.23 10.65
N SER A 734 2.13 -5.63 9.54
CA SER A 734 1.61 -6.68 8.66
C SER A 734 2.71 -7.70 8.41
N GLY A 735 2.53 -8.93 8.90
CA GLY A 735 3.42 -10.06 8.67
C GLY A 735 2.70 -11.24 8.06
N GLY A 736 3.33 -11.91 7.10
CA GLY A 736 2.81 -13.10 6.44
C GLY A 736 3.89 -14.14 6.19
N VAL A 737 3.59 -15.40 6.47
CA VAL A 737 4.44 -16.55 6.16
C VAL A 737 3.59 -17.60 5.46
N TRP A 738 4.05 -18.05 4.30
CA TRP A 738 3.42 -19.10 3.49
C TRP A 738 4.46 -20.17 3.14
N HIS A 739 4.09 -21.43 3.31
CA HIS A 739 4.92 -22.58 3.01
C HIS A 739 4.11 -23.61 2.20
N THR A 740 4.57 -23.90 0.98
CA THR A 740 3.88 -24.73 -0.02
C THR A 740 4.89 -25.64 -0.70
N GLY A 741 4.93 -26.92 -0.33
CA GLY A 741 5.95 -27.86 -0.84
C GLY A 741 7.36 -27.39 -0.47
N ASN A 742 8.14 -27.01 -1.49
CA ASN A 742 9.50 -26.45 -1.34
C ASN A 742 9.55 -24.90 -1.39
N MET A 743 8.41 -24.24 -1.63
CA MET A 743 8.33 -22.78 -1.64
C MET A 743 8.11 -22.25 -0.21
N LEU A 744 8.95 -21.30 0.19
CA LEU A 744 8.80 -20.48 1.39
C LEU A 744 8.72 -19.00 0.97
N ARG A 745 7.65 -18.30 1.37
CA ARG A 745 7.58 -16.84 1.32
C ARG A 745 7.31 -16.26 2.70
N ALA A 746 8.07 -15.25 3.09
CA ALA A 746 7.89 -14.50 4.32
C ALA A 746 7.96 -13.00 4.03
N ASN A 747 6.89 -12.27 4.31
CA ASN A 747 6.88 -10.81 4.23
C ASN A 747 6.54 -10.15 5.56
N GLY A 748 7.04 -8.94 5.74
CA GLY A 748 6.87 -8.13 6.94
C GLY A 748 6.95 -6.66 6.59
N SER A 749 5.97 -5.89 7.03
CA SER A 749 5.98 -4.43 6.94
C SER A 749 5.57 -3.80 8.26
N ILE A 750 6.27 -2.72 8.61
CA ILE A 750 6.04 -1.95 9.83
C ILE A 750 5.98 -0.48 9.42
N PHE A 751 4.88 0.17 9.76
CA PHE A 751 4.71 1.63 9.72
C PHE A 751 4.62 2.10 11.16
N TRP A 752 5.51 3.00 11.58
CA TRP A 752 5.52 3.54 12.94
C TRP A 752 5.21 5.05 13.00
N GLN A 753 5.16 5.72 11.85
CA GLN A 753 4.58 7.05 11.63
C GLN A 753 4.00 7.11 10.22
N ASP A 754 3.16 8.13 9.97
CA ASP A 754 2.47 8.43 8.70
C ASP A 754 3.33 8.13 7.45
N ASN A 755 4.58 8.62 7.43
CA ASN A 755 5.54 8.50 6.33
C ASN A 755 6.83 7.77 6.73
N GLN A 756 6.83 6.90 7.76
CA GLN A 756 8.03 6.14 8.15
C GLN A 756 7.77 4.63 8.20
N ASN A 757 8.50 3.88 7.37
CA ASN A 757 8.33 2.44 7.24
C ASN A 757 9.60 1.64 6.91
N ILE A 758 9.48 0.33 7.14
CA ILE A 758 10.31 -0.73 6.56
C ILE A 758 9.35 -1.79 6.02
N ALA A 759 9.57 -2.24 4.79
CA ALA A 759 8.95 -3.43 4.21
C ALA A 759 10.04 -4.39 3.74
N VAL A 760 9.86 -5.68 4.03
CA VAL A 760 10.74 -6.79 3.65
C VAL A 760 9.88 -7.89 3.03
N ASP A 761 10.30 -8.42 1.89
CA ASP A 761 9.72 -9.62 1.27
C ASP A 761 10.86 -10.58 0.92
N LEU A 762 10.78 -11.79 1.48
CA LEU A 762 11.73 -12.89 1.28
C LEU A 762 10.99 -14.05 0.62
N PHE A 763 11.53 -14.54 -0.49
CA PHE A 763 10.99 -15.67 -1.24
C PHE A 763 12.12 -16.64 -1.56
N GLY A 764 11.90 -17.92 -1.30
CA GLY A 764 12.80 -19.00 -1.68
C GLY A 764 12.01 -20.17 -2.25
N ASN A 765 12.47 -20.70 -3.37
CA ASN A 765 11.89 -21.86 -4.02
C ASN A 765 13.02 -22.77 -4.52
N TYR A 766 12.88 -24.08 -4.36
CA TYR A 766 13.88 -25.03 -4.83
C TYR A 766 13.26 -26.32 -5.37
N SER A 767 13.92 -26.91 -6.35
CA SER A 767 13.62 -28.24 -6.87
C SER A 767 14.92 -29.01 -7.06
N ILE A 768 15.02 -30.16 -6.40
CA ILE A 768 16.19 -31.02 -6.41
C ILE A 768 15.72 -32.39 -6.86
N THR A 769 16.32 -32.90 -7.93
CA THR A 769 16.07 -34.24 -8.48
C THR A 769 17.41 -34.91 -8.79
N ASN A 770 17.39 -36.15 -9.31
CA ASN A 770 18.61 -36.88 -9.64
C ASN A 770 19.39 -36.30 -10.85
N THR A 771 18.80 -35.37 -11.61
CA THR A 771 19.42 -34.74 -12.80
C THR A 771 19.38 -33.22 -12.76
N ASP A 772 18.27 -32.65 -12.30
CA ASP A 772 18.01 -31.21 -12.32
C ASP A 772 18.08 -30.63 -10.90
N PHE A 773 18.83 -29.54 -10.77
CA PHE A 773 18.94 -28.70 -9.57
C PHE A 773 18.49 -27.28 -9.94
N LYS A 774 17.46 -26.77 -9.25
CA LYS A 774 16.88 -25.44 -9.47
C LYS A 774 16.71 -24.75 -8.12
N VAL A 775 17.26 -23.54 -7.98
CA VAL A 775 17.14 -22.70 -6.79
C VAL A 775 16.85 -21.28 -7.22
N GLU A 776 15.82 -20.68 -6.60
CA GLU A 776 15.46 -19.28 -6.76
C GLU A 776 15.36 -18.65 -5.37
N LEU A 777 16.07 -17.54 -5.16
CA LEU A 777 16.12 -16.78 -3.91
C LEU A 777 15.94 -15.29 -4.24
N ASN A 778 14.79 -14.73 -3.86
CA ASN A 778 14.48 -13.32 -4.04
C ASN A 778 14.34 -12.66 -2.67
N ALA A 779 15.06 -11.55 -2.46
CA ALA A 779 15.00 -10.76 -1.24
C ALA A 779 14.87 -9.28 -1.61
N SER A 780 13.83 -8.61 -1.09
CA SER A 780 13.67 -7.16 -1.25
C SER A 780 13.43 -6.48 0.08
N MET A 781 13.99 -5.29 0.22
CA MET A 781 13.71 -4.37 1.31
C MET A 781 13.50 -2.96 0.75
N ILE A 782 12.44 -2.31 1.21
CA ILE A 782 12.10 -0.91 0.92
C ILE A 782 11.98 -0.20 2.26
N SER A 783 12.57 0.98 2.41
CA SER A 783 12.46 1.77 3.63
C SER A 783 12.57 3.26 3.39
N THR A 784 11.95 4.04 4.27
CA THR A 784 12.12 5.49 4.34
C THR A 784 13.44 5.92 5.00
N ILE A 785 14.29 4.98 5.45
CA ILE A 785 15.60 5.28 6.04
C ILE A 785 16.59 5.70 4.94
N PRO A 786 17.12 6.96 4.93
CA PRO A 786 17.85 7.50 3.77
C PRO A 786 19.15 6.78 3.38
N GLN A 787 19.77 6.01 4.29
CA GLN A 787 20.95 5.21 3.94
C GLN A 787 20.61 3.91 3.20
N VAL A 788 19.39 3.38 3.32
CA VAL A 788 18.99 2.06 2.79
C VAL A 788 17.57 2.12 2.21
N SER A 789 17.36 3.04 1.27
CA SER A 789 16.05 3.33 0.68
C SER A 789 15.42 2.14 -0.04
N SER A 790 16.23 1.42 -0.82
CA SER A 790 15.84 0.19 -1.50
C SER A 790 17.04 -0.74 -1.70
N VAL A 791 16.83 -2.02 -1.43
CA VAL A 791 17.76 -3.11 -1.75
C VAL A 791 16.95 -4.24 -2.36
N ARG A 792 17.34 -4.72 -3.54
CA ARG A 792 16.71 -5.86 -4.22
C ARG A 792 17.80 -6.83 -4.65
N GLY A 793 17.77 -8.03 -4.09
CA GLY A 793 18.62 -9.15 -4.46
C GLY A 793 17.78 -10.26 -5.11
N SER A 794 18.25 -10.81 -6.23
CA SER A 794 17.74 -12.03 -6.82
C SER A 794 18.91 -12.94 -7.18
N PHE A 795 18.78 -14.22 -6.86
CA PHE A 795 19.67 -15.29 -7.26
C PHE A 795 18.82 -16.42 -7.85
N SER A 796 19.01 -16.71 -9.12
CA SER A 796 18.38 -17.84 -9.80
C SER A 796 19.47 -18.72 -10.40
N HIS A 797 19.43 -20.01 -10.10
CA HIS A 797 20.40 -20.98 -10.61
C HIS A 797 19.71 -22.28 -10.99
N LYS A 798 19.99 -22.75 -12.20
CA LYS A 798 19.38 -23.91 -12.85
C LYS A 798 20.49 -24.72 -13.52
N GLN A 799 20.76 -25.89 -12.98
CA GLN A 799 21.71 -26.86 -13.51
C GLN A 799 20.97 -28.13 -13.94
N ASN A 800 21.32 -28.66 -15.11
CA ASN A 800 20.91 -29.99 -15.57
C ASN A 800 22.04 -30.62 -16.41
N PRO A 801 21.93 -31.87 -16.90
CA PRO A 801 23.01 -32.54 -17.64
C PRO A 801 23.33 -31.93 -19.01
N LYS A 802 22.55 -30.94 -19.48
CA LYS A 802 22.74 -30.23 -20.75
C LYS A 802 23.23 -28.79 -20.59
N GLY A 803 23.30 -28.24 -19.37
CA GLY A 803 23.70 -26.84 -19.18
C GLY A 803 23.55 -26.28 -17.77
N ILE A 804 24.06 -25.07 -17.61
CA ILE A 804 24.07 -24.28 -16.37
C ILE A 804 23.61 -22.86 -16.72
N ASP A 805 22.55 -22.40 -16.07
CA ASP A 805 21.96 -21.07 -16.19
C ASP A 805 22.01 -20.43 -14.79
N THR A 806 22.69 -19.29 -14.66
CA THR A 806 22.91 -18.59 -13.38
C THR A 806 22.73 -17.10 -13.57
N ASN A 807 21.80 -16.51 -12.81
CA ASN A 807 21.48 -15.09 -12.85
C ASN A 807 21.57 -14.53 -11.43
N ILE A 808 22.42 -13.51 -11.26
CA ILE A 808 22.63 -12.79 -10.00
C ILE A 808 22.30 -11.33 -10.27
N TYR A 809 21.37 -10.77 -9.51
CA TYR A 809 20.96 -9.37 -9.61
C TYR A 809 21.01 -8.73 -8.22
N LEU A 810 21.70 -7.61 -8.10
CA LEU A 810 21.78 -6.80 -6.89
C LEU A 810 21.60 -5.32 -7.22
N GLN A 811 20.50 -4.74 -6.76
CA GLN A 811 20.22 -3.30 -6.84
C GLN A 811 20.32 -2.68 -5.44
N TYR A 812 21.05 -1.58 -5.30
CA TYR A 812 21.21 -0.85 -4.05
C TYR A 812 21.02 0.66 -4.30
N LYS A 813 19.80 1.15 -4.03
CA LYS A 813 19.19 2.34 -4.66
C LYS A 813 18.83 2.13 -6.14
N PRO A 814 17.89 2.91 -6.71
CA PRO A 814 17.47 2.76 -8.11
C PRO A 814 18.62 2.92 -9.12
N ASP A 815 19.57 3.82 -8.84
CA ASP A 815 20.68 4.21 -9.72
C ASP A 815 21.83 3.20 -9.82
N ARG A 816 21.85 2.14 -9.00
CA ARG A 816 23.02 1.24 -8.88
C ARG A 816 22.62 -0.22 -8.92
N THR A 817 22.77 -0.80 -10.11
CA THR A 817 22.56 -2.22 -10.39
C THR A 817 23.91 -2.90 -10.64
N VAL A 818 24.07 -4.09 -10.06
CA VAL A 818 25.08 -5.07 -10.44
C VAL A 818 24.31 -6.31 -10.89
N ALA A 819 24.46 -6.69 -12.16
CA ALA A 819 23.86 -7.90 -12.70
C ALA A 819 24.93 -8.77 -13.36
N LEU A 820 24.92 -10.06 -13.05
CA LEU A 820 25.75 -11.08 -13.67
C LEU A 820 24.84 -12.21 -14.14
N GLN A 821 24.76 -12.40 -15.45
CA GLN A 821 24.06 -13.51 -16.08
C GLN A 821 25.10 -14.42 -16.76
N SER A 822 24.95 -15.72 -16.61
CA SER A 822 25.92 -16.72 -17.06
C SER A 822 25.20 -17.98 -17.52
N VAL A 823 25.16 -18.20 -18.83
CA VAL A 823 24.44 -19.31 -19.48
C VAL A 823 25.43 -20.16 -20.27
N TRP A 824 25.48 -21.46 -19.96
CA TRP A 824 26.37 -22.44 -20.56
C TRP A 824 25.59 -23.68 -20.98
N ASN A 825 25.81 -24.13 -22.21
CA ASN A 825 25.25 -25.33 -22.80
C ASN A 825 26.35 -26.38 -23.00
N LEU A 826 26.05 -27.63 -22.64
CA LEU A 826 26.90 -28.80 -22.81
C LEU A 826 26.22 -29.74 -23.81
N ALA A 827 26.65 -29.68 -25.07
CA ALA A 827 26.22 -30.61 -26.11
C ALA A 827 27.25 -31.75 -26.21
N LYS A 828 26.80 -32.99 -26.01
CA LYS A 828 27.65 -34.17 -26.14
C LYS A 828 27.06 -35.14 -27.16
N ASP A 829 27.86 -35.46 -28.18
CA ASP A 829 27.57 -36.42 -29.23
C ASP A 829 28.62 -37.55 -29.18
N ASP A 830 28.44 -38.61 -29.99
CA ASP A 830 29.31 -39.79 -30.03
C ASP A 830 30.74 -39.49 -30.53
N LYS A 831 31.03 -38.27 -30.99
CA LYS A 831 32.33 -37.86 -31.57
C LYS A 831 32.97 -36.62 -30.93
N TYR A 832 32.16 -35.74 -30.34
CA TYR A 832 32.59 -34.44 -29.84
C TYR A 832 31.80 -34.04 -28.58
N THR A 833 32.45 -33.27 -27.72
CA THR A 833 31.81 -32.55 -26.61
C THR A 833 31.99 -31.05 -26.86
N ASN A 834 30.89 -30.34 -27.09
CA ASN A 834 30.88 -28.90 -27.29
C ASN A 834 30.36 -28.20 -26.02
N ILE A 835 31.13 -27.24 -25.54
CA ILE A 835 30.79 -26.34 -24.43
C ILE A 835 30.65 -24.95 -25.03
N THR A 836 29.43 -24.42 -25.09
CA THR A 836 29.15 -23.06 -25.58
C THR A 836 28.48 -22.25 -24.48
N GLY A 837 28.79 -20.97 -24.37
CA GLY A 837 28.17 -20.13 -23.36
C GLY A 837 28.50 -18.66 -23.47
N GLN A 838 27.74 -17.86 -22.71
CA GLN A 838 28.01 -16.44 -22.54
C GLN A 838 27.87 -16.04 -21.07
N ALA A 839 28.67 -15.05 -20.67
CA ALA A 839 28.53 -14.34 -19.41
C ALA A 839 28.42 -12.83 -19.67
N SER A 840 27.36 -12.20 -19.18
CA SER A 840 27.11 -10.77 -19.28
C SER A 840 27.17 -10.12 -17.91
N LEU A 841 27.84 -8.97 -17.83
CA LEU A 841 28.03 -8.15 -16.64
C LEU A 841 27.49 -6.75 -16.89
N ILE A 842 26.63 -6.27 -15.99
CA ILE A 842 26.24 -4.86 -15.88
C ILE A 842 26.71 -4.36 -14.52
N SER A 843 27.38 -3.22 -14.47
CA SER A 843 27.87 -2.63 -13.22
C SER A 843 27.81 -1.10 -13.20
N PRO A 844 27.86 -0.45 -12.02
CA PRO A 844 27.89 1.00 -11.90
C PRO A 844 29.30 1.60 -12.04
N PHE A 845 30.32 0.78 -12.36
CA PHE A 845 31.72 1.20 -12.36
C PHE A 845 32.18 1.63 -13.75
N ASN A 846 32.80 2.81 -13.86
CA ASN A 846 33.37 3.31 -15.11
C ASN A 846 34.51 2.40 -15.60
N GLY A 847 34.49 2.00 -16.88
CA GLY A 847 35.45 1.06 -17.47
C GLY A 847 35.02 -0.42 -17.35
N TYR A 848 33.91 -0.69 -16.66
CA TYR A 848 33.27 -2.00 -16.54
C TYR A 848 31.73 -1.89 -16.51
N ARG A 849 31.14 -0.90 -17.18
CA ARG A 849 29.69 -0.66 -17.13
C ARG A 849 28.89 -1.75 -17.82
N LYS A 850 29.37 -2.20 -18.98
CA LYS A 850 28.87 -3.38 -19.72
C LYS A 850 30.06 -4.26 -20.10
N GLY A 851 29.98 -5.54 -19.74
CA GLY A 851 30.91 -6.57 -20.20
C GLY A 851 30.15 -7.76 -20.76
N VAL A 852 30.61 -8.32 -21.88
CA VAL A 852 30.06 -9.55 -22.47
C VAL A 852 31.20 -10.46 -22.88
N MET A 853 31.22 -11.66 -22.30
CA MET A 853 32.06 -12.78 -22.73
C MET A 853 31.20 -13.78 -23.49
N LYS A 854 31.57 -14.13 -24.72
CA LYS A 854 31.06 -15.29 -25.47
C LYS A 854 32.18 -16.30 -25.62
N SER A 855 31.93 -17.59 -25.43
CA SER A 855 32.97 -18.62 -25.59
C SER A 855 32.40 -19.96 -26.08
N ALA A 856 33.18 -20.63 -26.94
CA ALA A 856 32.84 -21.89 -27.57
C ALA A 856 34.07 -22.80 -27.58
N TRP A 857 33.93 -24.02 -27.07
CA TRP A 857 34.98 -25.03 -27.03
C TRP A 857 34.44 -26.34 -27.60
N SER A 858 35.20 -26.99 -28.47
CA SER A 858 34.92 -28.31 -29.00
C SER A 858 36.10 -29.24 -28.68
N PHE A 859 35.79 -30.39 -28.09
CA PHE A 859 36.74 -31.45 -27.74
C PHE A 859 36.34 -32.71 -28.52
N THR A 860 37.20 -33.21 -29.41
CA THR A 860 36.96 -34.49 -30.10
C THR A 860 37.30 -35.67 -29.20
N ASN A 861 36.76 -36.85 -29.49
CA ASN A 861 37.19 -38.10 -28.85
C ASN A 861 38.68 -38.45 -29.09
N GLN A 862 39.37 -37.77 -30.01
CA GLN A 862 40.81 -37.93 -30.25
C GLN A 862 41.66 -36.88 -29.52
N TRP A 863 41.04 -36.02 -28.70
CA TRP A 863 41.66 -34.89 -28.01
C TRP A 863 42.22 -33.83 -28.97
N ASP A 864 41.52 -33.57 -30.08
CA ASP A 864 41.61 -32.27 -30.74
C ASP A 864 40.80 -31.27 -29.93
N ILE A 865 41.40 -30.11 -29.65
CA ILE A 865 40.75 -28.98 -28.98
C ILE A 865 40.66 -27.82 -29.98
N ARG A 866 39.45 -27.33 -30.20
CA ARG A 866 39.20 -26.03 -30.83
C ARG A 866 38.47 -25.16 -29.81
N GLY A 867 39.06 -24.02 -29.47
CA GLY A 867 38.52 -23.10 -28.47
C GLY A 867 38.49 -21.68 -29.00
N MET A 868 37.44 -20.95 -28.69
CA MET A 868 37.39 -19.52 -28.95
C MET A 868 36.71 -18.77 -27.80
N ALA A 869 37.19 -17.58 -27.51
CA ALA A 869 36.54 -16.64 -26.61
C ALA A 869 36.60 -15.22 -27.18
N ASP A 870 35.50 -14.51 -27.03
CA ASP A 870 35.33 -13.10 -27.38
C ASP A 870 34.89 -12.37 -26.11
N VAL A 871 35.58 -11.28 -25.75
CA VAL A 871 35.33 -10.49 -24.54
C VAL A 871 35.29 -9.02 -24.93
N ASP A 872 34.11 -8.40 -24.86
CA ASP A 872 33.93 -6.96 -24.94
C ASP A 872 33.71 -6.39 -23.53
N ILE A 873 34.43 -5.33 -23.17
CA ILE A 873 34.23 -4.56 -21.94
C ILE A 873 34.29 -3.07 -22.30
N ASP A 874 33.17 -2.35 -22.10
CA ASP A 874 33.03 -0.92 -22.42
C ASP A 874 33.63 -0.52 -23.80
N ARG A 875 33.30 -1.29 -24.85
CA ARG A 875 33.77 -1.17 -26.26
C ARG A 875 35.22 -1.60 -26.52
N ARG A 876 35.84 -2.35 -25.61
CA ARG A 876 37.18 -2.91 -25.79
C ARG A 876 37.11 -4.41 -26.02
N LYS A 877 37.27 -4.78 -27.29
CA LYS A 877 37.21 -6.17 -27.75
C LYS A 877 38.55 -6.89 -27.58
N TYR A 878 38.51 -8.07 -26.97
CA TYR A 878 39.62 -9.02 -26.86
C TYR A 878 39.16 -10.36 -27.41
N THR A 879 39.89 -10.93 -28.37
CA THR A 879 39.57 -12.24 -28.95
C THR A 879 40.70 -13.23 -28.72
N LEU A 880 40.35 -14.47 -28.39
CA LEU A 880 41.24 -15.60 -28.21
C LEU A 880 40.77 -16.72 -29.12
N SER A 881 41.65 -17.22 -30.00
CA SER A 881 41.43 -18.42 -30.81
C SER A 881 42.50 -19.46 -30.47
N ILE A 882 42.08 -20.72 -30.33
CA ILE A 882 42.86 -21.87 -29.90
C ILE A 882 42.58 -23.05 -30.83
N GLU A 883 43.64 -23.67 -31.36
CA GLU A 883 43.57 -24.95 -32.04
C GLU A 883 44.76 -25.83 -31.64
N GLY A 884 44.52 -27.11 -31.35
CA GLY A 884 45.59 -28.07 -31.07
C GLY A 884 45.12 -29.51 -30.94
N HIS A 885 46.07 -30.44 -31.02
CA HIS A 885 45.85 -31.88 -30.81
C HIS A 885 46.71 -32.33 -29.62
N LEU A 886 46.08 -33.01 -28.66
CA LEU A 886 46.63 -33.34 -27.33
C LEU A 886 46.48 -34.83 -27.02
N LYS A 887 47.21 -35.67 -27.76
CA LYS A 887 47.06 -37.14 -27.68
C LYS A 887 47.98 -37.79 -26.63
N GLU A 888 49.26 -37.46 -26.74
CA GLU A 888 50.35 -37.88 -25.86
C GLU A 888 51.40 -36.77 -25.87
N PHE A 889 52.23 -36.64 -24.83
CA PHE A 889 53.27 -35.62 -24.78
C PHE A 889 54.31 -35.76 -25.94
N SER A 890 54.44 -36.98 -26.49
CA SER A 890 55.24 -37.35 -27.67
C SER A 890 54.72 -36.76 -29.00
N ASN A 891 53.41 -36.48 -29.11
CA ASN A 891 52.77 -35.90 -30.29
C ASN A 891 51.58 -35.04 -29.86
N SER A 892 51.91 -33.82 -29.40
CA SER A 892 50.93 -32.77 -29.14
C SER A 892 51.44 -31.44 -29.66
N ILE A 893 50.61 -30.72 -30.41
CA ILE A 893 50.89 -29.35 -30.89
C ILE A 893 49.64 -28.50 -30.66
N PHE A 894 49.86 -27.31 -30.12
CA PHE A 894 48.87 -26.34 -29.71
C PHE A 894 49.27 -24.95 -30.19
N THR A 895 48.32 -24.22 -30.78
CA THR A 895 48.49 -22.84 -31.22
C THR A 895 47.39 -21.96 -30.65
N PHE A 896 47.76 -20.77 -30.20
CA PHE A 896 46.81 -19.76 -29.75
C PHE A 896 47.13 -18.41 -30.37
N ASN A 897 46.09 -17.69 -30.79
CA ASN A 897 46.17 -16.32 -31.28
C ASN A 897 45.27 -15.45 -30.40
N ILE A 898 45.83 -14.41 -29.80
CA ILE A 898 45.10 -13.42 -29.00
C ILE A 898 45.17 -12.08 -29.73
N THR A 899 44.04 -11.39 -29.83
CA THR A 899 43.94 -10.03 -30.38
C THR A 899 43.52 -9.09 -29.27
N THR A 900 44.17 -7.93 -29.15
CA THR A 900 43.89 -6.95 -28.08
C THR A 900 43.84 -5.51 -28.62
N PRO A 901 43.18 -4.57 -27.91
CA PRO A 901 43.13 -3.17 -28.30
C PRO A 901 44.34 -2.36 -27.75
N VAL A 902 45.42 -3.03 -27.32
CA VAL A 902 46.66 -2.38 -26.85
C VAL A 902 47.67 -2.40 -28.01
N PRO A 903 48.17 -1.26 -28.51
CA PRO A 903 49.02 -1.22 -29.72
C PRO A 903 50.23 -2.16 -29.68
N ASP A 904 50.98 -2.15 -28.57
CA ASP A 904 52.17 -2.99 -28.38
C ASP A 904 51.85 -4.51 -28.37
N PHE A 905 50.61 -4.87 -28.11
CA PHE A 905 50.12 -6.25 -27.97
C PHE A 905 48.90 -6.52 -28.86
N GLN A 906 48.79 -5.83 -30.00
CA GLN A 906 47.60 -5.89 -30.86
C GLN A 906 47.29 -7.32 -31.32
N PHE A 907 48.33 -8.11 -31.54
CA PHE A 907 48.28 -9.55 -31.77
C PHE A 907 49.35 -10.27 -30.93
N ILE A 908 49.00 -11.41 -30.33
CA ILE A 908 49.93 -12.30 -29.62
C ILE A 908 49.69 -13.72 -30.12
N ASN A 909 50.63 -14.27 -30.88
CA ASN A 909 50.53 -15.62 -31.45
C ASN A 909 51.53 -16.54 -30.77
N GLY A 910 51.03 -17.57 -30.08
CA GLY A 910 51.80 -18.58 -29.36
C GLY A 910 51.73 -19.97 -30.02
N ARG A 911 52.88 -20.64 -30.11
CA ARG A 911 53.03 -21.99 -30.68
C ARG A 911 53.77 -22.88 -29.69
N PHE A 912 53.11 -23.92 -29.21
CA PHE A 912 53.64 -24.83 -28.19
C PHE A 912 53.40 -26.29 -28.58
N GLY A 913 54.42 -27.13 -28.54
CA GLY A 913 54.25 -28.54 -28.84
C GLY A 913 55.53 -29.32 -29.05
N TYR A 914 55.39 -30.64 -28.95
CA TYR A 914 56.40 -31.62 -29.33
C TYR A 914 55.76 -32.70 -30.21
N SER A 915 56.39 -32.97 -31.35
CA SER A 915 56.07 -34.09 -32.23
C SER A 915 57.33 -34.87 -32.54
N GLU A 916 57.48 -36.01 -31.86
CA GLU A 916 58.52 -37.01 -32.09
C GLU A 916 58.49 -37.51 -33.54
N LEU A 917 57.27 -37.66 -34.11
CA LEU A 917 57.05 -38.11 -35.48
C LEU A 917 57.61 -37.13 -36.53
N ARG A 918 57.63 -35.82 -36.22
CA ARG A 918 58.23 -34.77 -37.05
C ARG A 918 59.62 -34.32 -36.57
N ARG A 919 60.07 -34.82 -35.41
CA ARG A 919 61.21 -34.31 -34.63
C ARG A 919 61.17 -32.79 -34.49
N HIS A 920 60.01 -32.29 -34.08
CA HIS A 920 59.70 -30.87 -33.96
C HIS A 920 59.32 -30.53 -32.53
N LEU A 921 60.11 -29.66 -31.89
CA LEU A 921 59.79 -28.99 -30.63
C LEU A 921 59.57 -27.51 -30.94
N VAL A 922 58.49 -26.92 -30.43
CA VAL A 922 58.25 -25.48 -30.50
C VAL A 922 57.66 -24.98 -29.18
N ALA A 923 58.15 -23.85 -28.72
CA ALA A 923 57.67 -23.12 -27.56
C ALA A 923 57.99 -21.64 -27.78
N GLU A 924 57.23 -20.98 -28.65
CA GLU A 924 57.48 -19.61 -29.15
C GLU A 924 56.24 -18.75 -28.98
N ILE A 925 56.40 -17.55 -28.41
CA ILE A 925 55.38 -16.48 -28.35
C ILE A 925 55.88 -15.33 -29.22
N SER A 926 54.99 -14.74 -30.01
CA SER A 926 55.29 -13.62 -30.92
C SER A 926 54.28 -12.49 -30.76
N SER A 927 54.76 -11.24 -30.83
CA SER A 927 54.02 -9.99 -30.61
C SER A 927 54.67 -8.83 -31.40
N PRO A 928 54.02 -7.66 -31.55
CA PRO A 928 54.63 -6.48 -32.17
C PRO A 928 55.98 -6.05 -31.59
N ILE A 929 56.17 -6.17 -30.27
CA ILE A 929 57.43 -5.83 -29.57
C ILE A 929 58.55 -6.82 -29.92
N GLY A 930 58.20 -8.06 -30.26
CA GLY A 930 59.14 -9.12 -30.62
C GLY A 930 58.63 -10.53 -30.34
N ALA A 931 59.50 -11.50 -30.57
CA ALA A 931 59.28 -12.90 -30.24
C ALA A 931 60.15 -13.34 -29.05
N THR A 932 59.73 -14.38 -28.34
CA THR A 932 60.51 -15.03 -27.28
C THR A 932 60.14 -16.51 -27.21
N GLY A 933 61.15 -17.37 -27.11
CA GLY A 933 60.99 -18.81 -27.08
C GLY A 933 61.99 -19.59 -27.94
N ILE A 934 61.70 -20.86 -28.18
CA ILE A 934 62.59 -21.80 -28.87
C ILE A 934 61.80 -22.62 -29.92
N GLU A 935 62.39 -22.81 -31.10
CA GLU A 935 61.92 -23.80 -32.08
C GLU A 935 63.08 -24.67 -32.57
N ILE A 936 62.92 -25.99 -32.46
CA ILE A 936 63.88 -27.01 -32.89
C ILE A 936 63.14 -27.98 -33.82
N LEU A 937 63.46 -27.95 -35.11
CA LEU A 937 63.02 -28.91 -36.12
C LEU A 937 64.25 -29.69 -36.61
N LEU A 938 64.16 -31.03 -36.59
CA LEU A 938 65.23 -31.95 -36.99
C LEU A 938 64.72 -32.99 -37.99
N SER A 939 64.08 -32.52 -39.06
CA SER A 939 63.59 -33.38 -40.14
C SER A 939 64.74 -33.71 -41.09
N TYR A 940 65.09 -34.99 -41.21
CA TYR A 940 66.22 -35.44 -42.01
C TYR A 940 65.89 -36.76 -42.69
N ASN A 941 65.70 -36.72 -44.02
CA ASN A 941 65.37 -37.90 -44.82
C ASN A 941 66.59 -38.36 -45.64
N THR A 942 67.28 -37.43 -46.32
CA THR A 942 68.52 -37.68 -47.06
C THR A 942 69.42 -36.43 -47.03
N PHE A 943 70.68 -36.57 -47.46
CA PHE A 943 71.58 -35.42 -47.71
C PHE A 943 71.05 -34.44 -48.77
N THR A 944 70.03 -34.82 -49.55
CA THR A 944 69.34 -33.99 -50.56
C THR A 944 67.93 -33.55 -50.14
N ASN A 945 67.45 -33.99 -48.97
CA ASN A 945 66.11 -33.68 -48.45
C ASN A 945 66.15 -33.63 -46.91
N PHE A 946 66.38 -32.44 -46.38
CA PHE A 946 66.39 -32.16 -44.94
C PHE A 946 65.87 -30.75 -44.62
N ASP A 947 65.38 -30.58 -43.39
CA ASP A 947 64.81 -29.35 -42.84
C ASP A 947 65.22 -29.26 -41.37
N ILE A 948 66.37 -28.61 -41.13
CA ILE A 948 66.92 -28.36 -39.81
C ILE A 948 66.70 -26.88 -39.49
N LYS A 949 65.97 -26.60 -38.41
CA LYS A 949 65.78 -25.25 -37.88
C LYS A 949 66.05 -25.26 -36.38
N LEU A 950 66.98 -24.42 -35.94
CA LEU A 950 67.21 -24.10 -34.55
C LEU A 950 66.98 -22.59 -34.40
N SER A 951 65.99 -22.19 -33.61
CA SER A 951 65.62 -20.80 -33.38
C SER A 951 65.52 -20.56 -31.89
N VAL A 952 66.15 -19.49 -31.40
CA VAL A 952 66.04 -19.02 -30.02
C VAL A 952 65.79 -17.51 -30.08
N ALA A 953 64.69 -17.04 -29.49
CA ALA A 953 64.39 -15.63 -29.34
C ALA A 953 64.28 -15.31 -27.85
N THR A 954 64.85 -14.18 -27.40
CA THR A 954 64.85 -13.81 -25.98
C THR A 954 64.69 -12.30 -25.81
N PRO A 955 64.23 -11.80 -24.65
CA PRO A 955 64.18 -10.38 -24.37
C PRO A 955 65.55 -9.77 -24.02
N LEU A 956 66.63 -10.55 -24.01
CA LEU A 956 67.98 -10.09 -23.64
C LEU A 956 68.63 -9.33 -24.79
N GLU A 957 69.10 -8.11 -24.54
CA GLU A 957 69.61 -7.25 -25.63
C GLU A 957 70.80 -7.84 -26.41
N PHE A 958 71.63 -8.65 -25.75
CA PHE A 958 72.77 -9.31 -26.40
C PHE A 958 72.39 -10.55 -27.23
N LEU A 959 71.18 -11.09 -27.03
CA LEU A 959 70.66 -12.31 -27.66
C LEU A 959 69.15 -12.16 -27.94
N ARG A 960 68.75 -11.08 -28.62
CA ARG A 960 67.35 -10.85 -29.02
C ARG A 960 66.84 -11.98 -29.91
N ARG A 961 67.71 -12.51 -30.79
CA ARG A 961 67.44 -13.65 -31.65
C ARG A 961 68.72 -14.39 -32.03
N ALA A 962 68.70 -15.71 -32.04
CA ALA A 962 69.70 -16.54 -32.72
C ALA A 962 68.97 -17.57 -33.59
N ILE A 963 69.39 -17.71 -34.85
CA ILE A 963 68.84 -18.71 -35.77
C ILE A 963 69.96 -19.48 -36.47
N PHE A 964 69.76 -20.78 -36.63
CA PHE A 964 70.46 -21.64 -37.56
C PHE A 964 69.40 -22.35 -38.39
N ILE A 965 69.37 -22.10 -39.69
CA ILE A 965 68.49 -22.78 -40.65
C ILE A 965 69.40 -23.48 -41.64
N GLY A 966 69.16 -24.77 -41.83
CA GLY A 966 69.78 -25.60 -42.84
C GLY A 966 68.71 -26.48 -43.46
N LYS A 967 68.16 -26.03 -44.58
CA LYS A 967 67.07 -26.69 -45.31
C LYS A 967 67.48 -26.85 -46.76
N LEU A 968 67.30 -28.06 -47.28
CA LEU A 968 67.52 -28.39 -48.67
C LEU A 968 66.44 -29.39 -49.10
N LYS A 969 65.65 -29.00 -50.09
CA LYS A 969 64.60 -29.80 -50.74
C LYS A 969 64.68 -29.60 -52.24
N GLU A 970 63.89 -30.35 -53.00
CA GLU A 970 63.88 -30.34 -54.47
C GLU A 970 63.46 -28.96 -55.04
N ASP A 971 62.62 -28.24 -54.31
CA ASP A 971 61.96 -26.98 -54.68
C ASP A 971 62.44 -25.75 -53.88
N ASN A 972 63.29 -25.93 -52.87
CA ASN A 972 63.81 -24.82 -52.06
C ASN A 972 65.09 -25.16 -51.27
N VAL A 973 65.85 -24.11 -50.96
CA VAL A 973 67.03 -24.12 -50.11
C VAL A 973 66.98 -22.94 -49.14
N ASP A 974 67.39 -23.13 -47.89
CA ASP A 974 67.52 -22.06 -46.90
C ASP A 974 68.67 -22.38 -45.95
N PHE A 975 69.79 -21.67 -46.12
CA PHE A 975 70.97 -21.75 -45.27
C PHE A 975 71.24 -20.38 -44.65
N ARG A 976 70.86 -20.21 -43.38
CA ARG A 976 71.00 -18.95 -42.64
C ARG A 976 71.56 -19.17 -41.25
N ILE A 977 72.51 -18.33 -40.86
CA ILE A 977 72.97 -18.15 -39.48
C ILE A 977 72.70 -16.69 -39.11
N GLY A 978 71.95 -16.46 -38.04
CA GLY A 978 71.61 -15.12 -37.55
C GLY A 978 71.89 -14.96 -36.07
N TRP A 979 72.37 -13.77 -35.68
CA TRP A 979 72.60 -13.34 -34.31
C TRP A 979 72.16 -11.88 -34.16
N ASN A 980 71.14 -11.64 -33.34
CA ASN A 980 70.40 -10.39 -33.23
C ASN A 980 69.89 -9.90 -34.60
N SER A 981 70.25 -8.70 -35.03
CA SER A 981 69.96 -8.15 -36.35
C SER A 981 70.89 -8.67 -37.46
N VAL A 982 72.00 -9.30 -37.11
CA VAL A 982 73.03 -9.72 -38.06
C VAL A 982 72.68 -11.10 -38.62
N VAL A 983 72.29 -11.18 -39.89
CA VAL A 983 71.99 -12.44 -40.57
C VAL A 983 72.93 -12.65 -41.75
N LEU A 984 73.56 -13.83 -41.82
CA LEU A 984 74.41 -14.26 -42.91
C LEU A 984 73.83 -15.54 -43.53
N GLY A 985 73.63 -15.57 -44.84
CA GLY A 985 73.15 -16.76 -45.53
C GLY A 985 72.46 -16.49 -46.85
N PHE A 986 71.76 -17.50 -47.37
CA PHE A 986 70.92 -17.37 -48.55
C PHE A 986 69.69 -18.27 -48.45
N SER A 987 68.58 -17.85 -49.04
CA SER A 987 67.39 -18.67 -49.24
C SER A 987 66.91 -18.56 -50.69
N GLY A 988 66.71 -19.70 -51.33
CA GLY A 988 66.15 -19.81 -52.67
C GLY A 988 64.89 -20.67 -52.68
N VAL A 989 63.87 -20.26 -53.41
CA VAL A 989 62.70 -21.08 -53.75
C VAL A 989 62.58 -21.08 -55.26
N TRP A 990 62.40 -22.27 -55.85
CA TRP A 990 62.14 -22.44 -57.27
C TRP A 990 61.07 -23.51 -57.45
N HIS A 991 59.82 -23.09 -57.65
CA HIS A 991 58.82 -23.98 -58.21
C HIS A 991 57.96 -23.29 -59.26
N PHE A 992 57.66 -24.04 -60.31
CA PHE A 992 56.65 -23.70 -61.30
C PHE A 992 55.77 -24.93 -61.45
N ARG A 993 54.52 -24.85 -60.96
CA ARG A 993 53.51 -25.91 -61.16
C ARG A 993 52.60 -25.55 -62.32
N GLU A 994 52.17 -24.31 -62.34
CA GLU A 994 51.32 -23.71 -63.37
C GLU A 994 51.50 -22.19 -63.36
N TRP A 995 50.98 -21.49 -64.37
CA TRP A 995 51.02 -20.02 -64.45
C TRP A 995 50.24 -19.30 -63.32
N THR A 996 49.50 -20.06 -62.51
CA THR A 996 48.73 -19.63 -61.33
C THR A 996 49.33 -20.12 -59.99
N ASP A 997 50.41 -20.91 -59.98
CA ASP A 997 51.13 -21.37 -58.77
C ASP A 997 52.63 -21.52 -59.10
N PHE A 998 53.37 -20.40 -59.00
CA PHE A 998 54.82 -20.37 -59.13
C PHE A 998 55.47 -19.44 -58.07
N GLU A 999 56.66 -19.84 -57.61
CA GLU A 999 57.50 -19.04 -56.72
C GLU A 999 58.97 -19.17 -57.16
N TYR A 1000 59.54 -18.06 -57.62
CA TYR A 1000 60.96 -17.87 -57.87
C TYR A 1000 61.47 -16.78 -56.92
N SER A 1001 62.07 -17.20 -55.81
CA SER A 1001 62.61 -16.32 -54.78
C SER A 1001 64.10 -16.58 -54.64
N TYR A 1002 64.93 -15.55 -54.64
CA TYR A 1002 66.35 -15.65 -54.27
C TYR A 1002 66.73 -14.48 -53.37
N LYS A 1003 67.16 -14.79 -52.15
CA LYS A 1003 67.56 -13.82 -51.14
C LYS A 1003 68.94 -14.16 -50.59
N LEU A 1004 69.77 -13.13 -50.47
CA LEU A 1004 71.09 -13.13 -49.86
C LEU A 1004 71.03 -12.22 -48.62
N TYR A 1005 71.41 -12.79 -47.47
CA TYR A 1005 71.44 -12.10 -46.19
C TYR A 1005 72.89 -11.83 -45.83
N THR A 1006 73.23 -10.59 -45.47
CA THR A 1006 74.62 -10.21 -45.19
C THR A 1006 74.77 -9.43 -43.88
N PRO A 1007 75.91 -9.52 -43.19
CA PRO A 1007 76.19 -8.76 -41.97
C PRO A 1007 76.61 -7.31 -42.23
N LEU A 1008 76.49 -6.82 -43.47
CA LEU A 1008 76.88 -5.47 -43.88
C LEU A 1008 75.70 -4.52 -43.70
N SER A 1009 75.93 -3.37 -43.06
CA SER A 1009 74.88 -2.39 -42.84
C SER A 1009 74.44 -1.73 -44.15
N GLY A 1010 73.12 -1.62 -44.36
CA GLY A 1010 72.53 -1.23 -45.63
C GLY A 1010 72.60 -2.31 -46.70
N PHE A 1011 72.80 -3.59 -46.31
CA PHE A 1011 72.83 -4.78 -47.19
C PHE A 1011 72.30 -6.05 -46.45
N GLU A 1012 71.50 -5.87 -45.40
CA GLU A 1012 71.07 -6.94 -44.47
C GLU A 1012 70.25 -8.03 -45.17
N GLU A 1013 69.38 -7.65 -46.11
CA GLU A 1013 68.60 -8.54 -46.97
C GLU A 1013 68.56 -7.97 -48.40
N ASN A 1014 69.16 -8.67 -49.36
CA ASN A 1014 69.13 -8.33 -50.79
C ASN A 1014 68.50 -9.51 -51.54
N GLY A 1015 67.62 -9.28 -52.51
CA GLY A 1015 67.00 -10.38 -53.23
C GLY A 1015 65.94 -9.98 -54.25
N VAL A 1016 65.42 -10.99 -54.96
CA VAL A 1016 64.30 -10.85 -55.90
C VAL A 1016 63.28 -11.95 -55.61
N ILE A 1017 62.01 -11.56 -55.52
CA ILE A 1017 60.85 -12.43 -55.39
C ILE A 1017 59.98 -12.23 -56.64
N LEU A 1018 59.62 -13.34 -57.27
CA LEU A 1018 58.65 -13.45 -58.35
C LEU A 1018 57.71 -14.60 -58.01
N LYS A 1019 56.62 -14.26 -57.33
CA LYS A 1019 55.61 -15.20 -56.83
C LYS A 1019 54.22 -14.84 -57.33
N LEU A 1020 53.50 -15.83 -57.83
CA LEU A 1020 52.06 -15.75 -58.05
C LEU A 1020 51.42 -17.07 -57.64
N LYS A 1021 50.42 -16.96 -56.76
CA LYS A 1021 49.60 -18.07 -56.29
C LYS A 1021 48.14 -17.66 -56.24
N TYR A 1022 47.30 -18.29 -57.06
CA TYR A 1022 45.87 -18.00 -57.18
C TYR A 1022 45.09 -19.30 -57.04
N THR A 1023 44.30 -19.42 -55.96
CA THR A 1023 43.63 -20.69 -55.61
C THR A 1023 42.12 -20.66 -55.85
N ASN A 1024 41.45 -19.52 -55.62
CA ASN A 1024 40.06 -19.30 -56.01
C ASN A 1024 39.78 -17.78 -56.15
N ARG A 1025 38.55 -17.40 -56.54
CA ARG A 1025 38.13 -15.99 -56.75
C ARG A 1025 38.40 -15.04 -55.58
N PHE A 1026 38.57 -15.55 -54.37
CA PHE A 1026 38.79 -14.78 -53.14
C PHE A 1026 40.15 -15.05 -52.49
N ASN A 1027 41.02 -15.89 -53.09
CA ASN A 1027 42.34 -16.22 -52.55
C ASN A 1027 43.44 -16.05 -53.62
N ILE A 1028 44.22 -14.97 -53.49
CA ILE A 1028 45.29 -14.56 -54.39
C ILE A 1028 46.49 -14.02 -53.59
N GLU A 1029 47.70 -14.40 -53.98
CA GLU A 1029 48.97 -13.92 -53.45
C GLU A 1029 49.91 -13.62 -54.65
N LEU A 1030 50.28 -12.35 -54.81
CA LEU A 1030 51.22 -11.86 -55.81
C LEU A 1030 52.34 -11.10 -55.09
N ASP A 1031 53.60 -11.46 -55.34
CA ASP A 1031 54.77 -10.75 -54.82
C ASP A 1031 55.81 -10.61 -55.94
N ILE A 1032 55.97 -9.38 -56.43
CA ILE A 1032 57.00 -8.99 -57.38
C ILE A 1032 57.84 -7.91 -56.71
N THR A 1033 58.84 -8.32 -55.94
CA THR A 1033 59.72 -7.41 -55.19
C THR A 1033 61.19 -7.67 -55.47
N ALA A 1034 61.95 -6.60 -55.64
CA ALA A 1034 63.40 -6.59 -55.71
C ALA A 1034 63.94 -5.66 -54.62
N GLN A 1035 64.85 -6.16 -53.80
CA GLN A 1035 65.48 -5.41 -52.72
C GLN A 1035 66.99 -5.39 -52.95
N ALA A 1036 67.56 -4.19 -53.04
CA ALA A 1036 68.98 -3.96 -53.18
C ALA A 1036 69.36 -2.79 -52.28
N THR A 1037 70.34 -2.99 -51.41
CA THR A 1037 70.61 -2.11 -50.24
C THR A 1037 69.33 -1.80 -49.43
N ASP A 1038 69.26 -0.64 -48.76
CA ASP A 1038 68.05 -0.15 -48.09
C ASP A 1038 66.85 0.10 -49.04
N THR A 1039 67.07 0.09 -50.36
CA THR A 1039 66.03 0.35 -51.36
C THR A 1039 65.30 -0.93 -51.77
N LYS A 1040 64.07 -1.07 -51.27
CA LYS A 1040 63.08 -2.04 -51.75
C LYS A 1040 62.26 -1.42 -52.88
N PHE A 1041 61.97 -2.20 -53.92
CA PHE A 1041 61.13 -1.81 -55.05
C PHE A 1041 60.22 -2.96 -55.43
N GLY A 1042 58.92 -2.71 -55.58
CA GLY A 1042 57.99 -3.74 -56.06
C GLY A 1042 56.57 -3.62 -55.55
N LEU A 1043 55.78 -4.63 -55.89
CA LEU A 1043 54.35 -4.74 -55.61
C LEU A 1043 54.05 -6.09 -54.97
N ARG A 1044 53.41 -6.05 -53.81
CA ARG A 1044 52.85 -7.24 -53.15
C ARG A 1044 51.35 -7.04 -52.93
N ILE A 1045 50.54 -8.01 -53.37
CA ILE A 1045 49.09 -8.03 -53.21
C ILE A 1045 48.71 -9.38 -52.58
N ILE A 1046 47.95 -9.35 -51.49
CA ILE A 1046 47.41 -10.53 -50.83
C ILE A 1046 45.90 -10.31 -50.67
N GLY A 1047 45.10 -11.28 -51.07
CA GLY A 1047 43.66 -11.30 -50.87
C GLY A 1047 43.25 -12.66 -50.31
N GLU A 1048 42.55 -12.69 -49.17
CA GLU A 1048 42.14 -13.93 -48.51
C GLU A 1048 40.76 -13.78 -47.82
N PRO A 1049 39.94 -14.85 -47.74
CA PRO A 1049 38.73 -14.85 -46.92
C PRO A 1049 39.08 -14.91 -45.42
N LYS A 1050 38.36 -14.16 -44.58
CA LYS A 1050 38.57 -14.23 -43.12
C LYS A 1050 38.09 -15.58 -42.57
N PRO A 1051 38.71 -16.13 -41.51
CA PRO A 1051 38.25 -17.38 -40.90
C PRO A 1051 36.84 -17.23 -40.30
N ARG A 1052 35.94 -18.17 -40.59
CA ARG A 1052 34.54 -18.15 -40.16
C ARG A 1052 34.42 -18.49 -38.66
N MET A 1053 34.15 -17.50 -37.83
CA MET A 1053 34.58 -17.55 -36.42
C MET A 1053 33.71 -18.38 -35.46
N PHE A 1054 32.41 -18.57 -35.69
CA PHE A 1054 31.52 -19.24 -34.70
C PHE A 1054 30.68 -20.43 -35.22
N GLN A 1055 30.40 -20.51 -36.53
CA GLN A 1055 29.40 -21.46 -37.08
C GLN A 1055 29.81 -22.94 -36.97
N ASP A 1056 31.11 -23.26 -36.96
CA ASP A 1056 31.63 -24.64 -36.93
C ASP A 1056 31.38 -25.40 -35.60
N ILE A 1057 31.00 -24.70 -34.51
CA ILE A 1057 30.83 -25.29 -33.17
C ILE A 1057 29.35 -25.32 -32.74
N SER A 1058 28.48 -24.54 -33.38
CA SER A 1058 27.06 -24.37 -33.02
C SER A 1058 26.13 -25.35 -33.74
N ILE A 1059 25.58 -26.33 -33.01
CA ILE A 1059 24.49 -27.20 -33.50
C ILE A 1059 23.24 -26.98 -32.64
N ASN A 1060 22.17 -26.48 -33.28
CA ASN A 1060 20.77 -26.50 -32.84
C ASN A 1060 20.48 -26.32 -31.33
N SER A 1061 20.64 -25.10 -30.81
CA SER A 1061 19.86 -24.64 -29.67
C SER A 1061 18.38 -24.51 -30.08
N GLN A 1062 17.57 -25.55 -29.83
CA GLN A 1062 16.14 -25.52 -30.15
C GLN A 1062 15.41 -24.40 -29.40
N LYS A 1063 14.46 -23.75 -30.08
CA LYS A 1063 13.53 -22.78 -29.49
C LYS A 1063 12.95 -23.29 -28.16
N THR A 1064 13.04 -22.47 -27.13
CA THR A 1064 12.27 -22.63 -25.89
C THR A 1064 11.58 -21.30 -25.61
N GLU A 1065 10.42 -21.11 -26.23
CA GLU A 1065 9.52 -20.00 -25.93
C GLU A 1065 9.03 -20.13 -24.46
N PRO A 1066 9.04 -19.07 -23.65
CA PRO A 1066 8.39 -19.09 -22.34
C PRO A 1066 6.89 -18.85 -22.52
N GLU A 1067 6.07 -19.89 -22.31
CA GLU A 1067 4.61 -19.74 -22.29
C GLU A 1067 4.14 -18.84 -21.13
N ASP A 1068 3.39 -17.80 -21.49
CA ASP A 1068 2.44 -17.00 -20.69
C ASP A 1068 2.77 -16.76 -19.19
N THR A 1069 3.15 -15.52 -18.86
CA THR A 1069 2.66 -14.90 -17.62
C THR A 1069 2.45 -13.40 -17.80
N LYS A 1070 1.20 -12.99 -18.00
CA LYS A 1070 0.81 -11.57 -18.08
C LYS A 1070 1.00 -10.86 -16.74
N ASN A 1071 1.69 -9.73 -16.77
CA ASN A 1071 1.34 -8.49 -16.05
C ASN A 1071 2.12 -7.33 -16.68
N GLU A 1072 1.70 -6.11 -16.37
CA GLU A 1072 2.00 -4.90 -17.15
C GLU A 1072 3.26 -4.13 -16.67
N ASP A 1073 3.67 -3.16 -17.50
CA ASP A 1073 4.67 -2.10 -17.30
C ASP A 1073 6.18 -2.37 -17.51
N GLU A 1074 6.85 -1.35 -18.07
CA GLU A 1074 8.27 -1.19 -18.45
C GLU A 1074 8.77 -2.02 -19.66
N GLU A 1075 8.61 -1.43 -20.85
CA GLU A 1075 9.24 -1.85 -22.10
C GLU A 1075 10.79 -1.78 -22.01
N TYR A 1076 11.45 -2.87 -22.36
CA TYR A 1076 12.86 -2.86 -22.79
C TYR A 1076 12.92 -3.41 -24.20
N GLU A 1077 13.31 -2.58 -25.17
CA GLU A 1077 13.50 -2.99 -26.57
C GLU A 1077 14.60 -4.05 -26.65
N ASN A 1078 14.19 -5.30 -26.83
CA ASN A 1078 15.08 -6.38 -27.17
C ASN A 1078 15.25 -6.36 -28.70
N TYR A 1079 16.42 -5.93 -29.19
CA TYR A 1079 16.76 -6.02 -30.61
C TYR A 1079 16.99 -7.50 -30.96
N ASP A 1080 15.96 -8.17 -31.47
CA ASP A 1080 16.12 -9.47 -32.13
C ASP A 1080 17.03 -9.29 -33.35
N TYR A 1081 18.17 -9.98 -33.33
CA TYR A 1081 19.04 -10.15 -34.50
C TYR A 1081 18.73 -11.51 -35.13
N ASP A 1082 18.08 -11.49 -36.30
CA ASP A 1082 17.83 -12.69 -37.09
C ASP A 1082 19.15 -13.28 -37.64
N GLU A 1083 19.82 -14.14 -36.85
CA GLU A 1083 21.06 -14.84 -37.27
C GLU A 1083 20.83 -15.81 -38.47
N ASP A 1084 19.58 -16.06 -38.87
CA ASP A 1084 19.20 -17.10 -39.81
C ASP A 1084 19.58 -16.80 -41.29
N GLU A 1085 19.75 -15.53 -41.70
CA GLU A 1085 20.19 -15.21 -43.08
C GLU A 1085 21.70 -15.37 -43.31
N ASN A 1086 22.53 -15.31 -42.26
CA ASN A 1086 23.99 -15.19 -42.35
C ASN A 1086 24.74 -16.49 -42.75
N LYS A 1087 24.10 -17.38 -43.51
CA LYS A 1087 24.63 -18.71 -43.89
C LYS A 1087 25.61 -18.69 -45.07
N ASN A 1088 25.74 -17.57 -45.79
CA ASN A 1088 26.64 -17.43 -46.95
C ASN A 1088 27.53 -16.17 -46.94
N ALA A 1089 27.54 -15.41 -45.83
CA ALA A 1089 28.19 -14.11 -45.73
C ALA A 1089 29.64 -14.07 -46.29
N ILE A 1090 29.89 -13.08 -47.15
CA ILE A 1090 31.19 -12.71 -47.68
C ILE A 1090 31.97 -11.97 -46.60
N SER A 1091 33.10 -12.53 -46.17
CA SER A 1091 34.04 -11.89 -45.27
C SER A 1091 35.44 -12.05 -45.84
N TRP A 1092 36.04 -10.93 -46.26
CA TRP A 1092 37.25 -10.90 -47.10
C TRP A 1092 38.22 -9.80 -46.66
N ARG A 1093 39.50 -10.03 -46.94
CA ARG A 1093 40.60 -9.15 -46.59
C ARG A 1093 41.60 -9.04 -47.74
N GLY A 1094 41.78 -7.83 -48.24
CA GLY A 1094 42.83 -7.43 -49.17
C GLY A 1094 43.94 -6.65 -48.45
N LEU A 1095 45.17 -6.86 -48.89
CA LEU A 1095 46.37 -6.11 -48.51
C LEU A 1095 47.15 -5.78 -49.79
N ILE A 1096 47.64 -4.55 -49.90
CA ILE A 1096 48.53 -4.10 -50.98
C ILE A 1096 49.70 -3.33 -50.37
N GLU A 1097 50.91 -3.64 -50.83
CA GLU A 1097 52.15 -3.01 -50.40
C GLU A 1097 52.95 -2.63 -51.66
N LEU A 1098 53.26 -1.35 -51.78
CA LEU A 1098 53.91 -0.76 -52.95
C LEU A 1098 55.18 -0.01 -52.50
N ASP A 1099 56.33 -0.60 -52.82
CA ASP A 1099 57.65 -0.02 -52.55
C ASP A 1099 58.17 0.71 -53.79
N THR A 1100 58.59 1.97 -53.63
CA THR A 1100 59.01 2.83 -54.73
C THR A 1100 60.36 3.50 -54.47
N PHE A 1101 61.06 3.89 -55.53
CA PHE A 1101 62.36 4.59 -55.42
C PHE A 1101 62.28 6.02 -54.86
N LEU A 1102 61.09 6.63 -54.75
CA LEU A 1102 60.92 8.06 -54.47
C LEU A 1102 59.98 8.39 -53.30
N TYR A 1103 59.08 7.47 -52.94
CA TYR A 1103 58.15 7.60 -51.81
C TYR A 1103 58.30 6.40 -50.86
N PRO A 1104 58.21 6.61 -49.53
CA PRO A 1104 58.08 5.54 -48.55
C PRO A 1104 57.02 4.51 -48.91
N THR A 1105 57.22 3.26 -48.48
CA THR A 1105 56.32 2.13 -48.77
C THR A 1105 54.87 2.45 -48.44
N MET A 1106 54.03 2.56 -49.47
CA MET A 1106 52.60 2.76 -49.30
C MET A 1106 51.95 1.41 -48.97
N LYS A 1107 51.08 1.39 -47.96
CA LYS A 1107 50.40 0.15 -47.50
C LYS A 1107 48.91 0.37 -47.44
N GLY A 1108 48.18 -0.35 -48.30
CA GLY A 1108 46.72 -0.42 -48.29
C GLY A 1108 46.23 -1.69 -47.61
N SER A 1109 45.15 -1.58 -46.86
CA SER A 1109 44.29 -2.70 -46.47
C SER A 1109 42.85 -2.42 -46.93
N LEU A 1110 42.10 -3.48 -47.20
CA LEU A 1110 40.68 -3.39 -47.58
C LEU A 1110 39.96 -4.61 -47.02
N GLU A 1111 39.15 -4.40 -45.99
CA GLU A 1111 38.32 -5.45 -45.40
C GLU A 1111 36.87 -5.25 -45.83
N ILE A 1112 36.17 -6.35 -46.13
CA ILE A 1112 34.78 -6.37 -46.59
C ILE A 1112 34.05 -7.44 -45.79
N ASP A 1113 33.05 -7.06 -44.99
CA ASP A 1113 32.24 -7.98 -44.19
C ASP A 1113 30.74 -7.78 -44.46
N GLU A 1114 30.07 -8.84 -44.89
CA GLU A 1114 28.61 -8.93 -45.06
C GLU A 1114 27.94 -9.38 -43.75
N ASN A 1115 26.92 -8.66 -43.31
CA ASN A 1115 26.07 -8.98 -42.17
C ASN A 1115 24.60 -8.82 -42.57
N GLY A 1116 23.98 -9.93 -42.99
CA GLY A 1116 22.66 -9.90 -43.64
C GLY A 1116 22.70 -9.00 -44.88
N PRO A 1117 21.78 -8.03 -45.04
CA PRO A 1117 21.76 -7.12 -46.20
C PRO A 1117 22.81 -6.00 -46.13
N LEU A 1118 23.50 -5.82 -44.98
CA LEU A 1118 24.47 -4.75 -44.75
C LEU A 1118 25.88 -5.21 -45.12
N TYR A 1119 26.55 -4.45 -45.97
CA TYR A 1119 27.94 -4.65 -46.34
C TYR A 1119 28.76 -3.52 -45.74
N THR A 1120 29.77 -3.86 -44.95
CA THR A 1120 30.72 -2.91 -44.39
C THR A 1120 32.05 -3.03 -45.12
N ILE A 1121 32.58 -1.90 -45.57
CA ILE A 1121 33.90 -1.81 -46.20
C ILE A 1121 34.79 -0.92 -45.34
N VAL A 1122 35.93 -1.48 -44.93
CA VAL A 1122 36.95 -0.79 -44.13
C VAL A 1122 38.26 -0.80 -44.93
N GLY A 1123 38.50 0.29 -45.65
CA GLY A 1123 39.78 0.55 -46.29
C GLY A 1123 40.69 1.38 -45.39
N SER A 1124 41.99 1.11 -45.40
CA SER A 1124 42.98 2.05 -44.90
C SER A 1124 44.18 2.12 -45.85
N MET A 1125 44.75 3.30 -46.04
CA MET A 1125 45.94 3.49 -46.85
C MET A 1125 46.93 4.39 -46.10
N VAL A 1126 48.01 3.79 -45.64
CA VAL A 1126 49.15 4.50 -45.04
C VAL A 1126 49.93 5.17 -46.17
N LEU A 1127 49.89 6.50 -46.20
CA LEU A 1127 50.66 7.36 -47.09
C LEU A 1127 51.78 8.05 -46.30
N PRO A 1128 52.81 8.62 -46.96
CA PRO A 1128 53.93 9.27 -46.28
C PRO A 1128 53.55 10.39 -45.32
N ASP A 1129 52.45 11.11 -45.62
CA ASP A 1129 51.97 12.28 -44.87
C ASP A 1129 50.81 11.97 -43.91
N GLY A 1130 50.39 10.70 -43.79
CA GLY A 1130 49.32 10.26 -42.88
C GLY A 1130 48.55 9.02 -43.35
N THR A 1131 47.67 8.49 -42.50
CA THR A 1131 46.75 7.39 -42.86
C THR A 1131 45.46 7.96 -43.44
N ALA A 1132 45.11 7.55 -44.65
CA ALA A 1132 43.78 7.78 -45.22
C ALA A 1132 42.88 6.57 -44.88
N GLU A 1133 41.85 6.79 -44.06
CA GLU A 1133 40.88 5.75 -43.69
C GLU A 1133 39.55 5.94 -44.45
N LEU A 1134 38.99 4.82 -44.91
CA LEU A 1134 37.73 4.73 -45.64
C LEU A 1134 36.83 3.76 -44.88
N TYR A 1135 35.78 4.28 -44.27
CA TYR A 1135 34.72 3.48 -43.66
C TYR A 1135 33.42 3.73 -44.43
N ASP A 1136 32.81 2.68 -44.96
CA ASP A 1136 31.56 2.76 -45.72
C ASP A 1136 30.61 1.62 -45.31
N GLU A 1137 29.33 1.96 -45.09
CA GLU A 1137 28.25 1.03 -44.76
C GLU A 1137 27.09 1.22 -45.73
N PHE A 1138 26.88 0.23 -46.60
CA PHE A 1138 25.81 0.25 -47.61
C PHE A 1138 25.00 -1.05 -47.57
N THR A 1139 23.71 -0.93 -47.88
CA THR A 1139 22.82 -2.10 -48.00
C THR A 1139 22.61 -2.49 -49.46
N PHE A 1140 22.77 -3.78 -49.77
CA PHE A 1140 22.44 -4.34 -51.08
C PHE A 1140 20.98 -4.77 -51.11
N VAL A 1141 20.09 -3.84 -51.48
CA VAL A 1141 18.71 -4.19 -51.83
C VAL A 1141 18.72 -4.88 -53.21
N ALA A 1142 18.01 -6.00 -53.34
CA ALA A 1142 18.00 -6.84 -54.53
C ALA A 1142 17.46 -6.10 -55.78
N GLY A 1143 18.34 -5.41 -56.50
CA GLY A 1143 17.99 -4.58 -57.66
C GLY A 1143 18.85 -3.33 -57.86
N LEU A 1144 20.18 -3.45 -57.78
CA LEU A 1144 21.15 -2.40 -58.19
C LEU A 1144 20.93 -0.98 -57.59
N LEU A 1145 20.36 -0.89 -56.40
CA LEU A 1145 20.18 0.35 -55.66
C LEU A 1145 21.03 0.36 -54.38
N LEU A 1146 22.18 1.02 -54.45
CA LEU A 1146 23.01 1.33 -53.27
C LEU A 1146 22.28 2.36 -52.40
N LYS A 1147 22.05 2.01 -51.14
CA LYS A 1147 21.47 2.91 -50.14
C LYS A 1147 22.50 3.18 -49.04
N TYR A 1148 23.02 4.41 -49.06
CA TYR A 1148 24.02 4.91 -48.11
C TYR A 1148 23.44 5.12 -46.71
N THR A 1149 24.22 4.72 -45.71
CA THR A 1149 24.11 5.13 -44.30
C THR A 1149 25.34 5.98 -43.96
N LYS A 1150 25.18 7.02 -43.14
CA LYS A 1150 26.19 8.09 -43.02
C LYS A 1150 26.75 8.18 -41.60
N ASP A 1151 28.05 7.92 -41.47
CA ASP A 1151 28.86 8.43 -40.36
C ASP A 1151 30.22 8.97 -40.87
N ALA A 1152 31.07 9.48 -39.96
CA ALA A 1152 32.04 10.54 -40.29
C ALA A 1152 33.48 10.11 -40.61
N LEU A 1153 34.10 10.84 -41.55
CA LEU A 1153 35.56 10.93 -41.70
C LEU A 1153 36.17 11.65 -40.50
N GLY A 1154 37.01 10.97 -39.72
CA GLY A 1154 37.86 11.56 -38.70
C GLY A 1154 39.22 11.96 -39.27
N VAL A 1155 39.72 13.15 -38.90
CA VAL A 1155 41.09 13.60 -39.17
C VAL A 1155 41.67 14.13 -37.86
N GLU A 1156 42.69 13.45 -37.34
CA GLU A 1156 43.26 13.74 -36.02
C GLU A 1156 44.72 14.23 -36.10
N ASN A 1157 44.91 15.48 -36.53
CA ASN A 1157 45.80 16.46 -35.86
C ASN A 1157 45.79 17.84 -36.53
N ASP A 1158 46.26 18.83 -35.77
CA ASP A 1158 46.32 20.25 -36.16
C ASP A 1158 47.49 20.54 -37.11
N THR A 1159 47.24 20.88 -38.38
CA THR A 1159 48.09 21.80 -39.16
C THR A 1159 47.40 22.28 -40.44
N GLN A 1160 47.65 23.54 -40.84
CA GLN A 1160 47.08 24.11 -42.07
C GLN A 1160 47.80 23.59 -43.33
N VAL A 1161 47.09 22.89 -44.22
CA VAL A 1161 47.51 22.65 -45.60
C VAL A 1161 46.35 22.94 -46.56
N GLN A 1162 46.63 23.59 -47.69
CA GLN A 1162 45.64 23.93 -48.71
C GLN A 1162 45.55 22.83 -49.79
N ASN A 1163 44.33 22.53 -50.25
CA ASN A 1163 44.00 21.94 -51.55
C ASN A 1163 44.91 20.80 -52.08
N ILE A 1164 44.71 19.57 -51.61
CA ILE A 1164 45.26 18.38 -52.29
C ILE A 1164 44.34 18.02 -53.48
N LEU A 1165 44.84 18.23 -54.70
CA LEU A 1165 44.12 17.99 -55.95
C LEU A 1165 44.48 16.61 -56.54
N PHE A 1166 43.69 15.57 -56.24
CA PHE A 1166 43.88 14.24 -56.81
C PHE A 1166 43.55 14.19 -58.31
N LYS A 1167 44.56 14.31 -59.17
CA LYS A 1167 44.50 13.99 -60.60
C LYS A 1167 44.87 12.53 -60.83
N PHE A 1168 43.89 11.69 -61.15
CA PHE A 1168 44.14 10.34 -61.64
C PHE A 1168 44.56 10.38 -63.12
N TYR A 1169 45.71 9.80 -63.43
CA TYR A 1169 46.15 9.51 -64.80
C TYR A 1169 45.96 8.01 -65.08
N SER A 1170 45.20 7.68 -66.12
CA SER A 1170 45.07 6.31 -66.63
C SER A 1170 45.96 6.13 -67.87
N PRO A 1171 46.85 5.13 -67.94
CA PRO A 1171 47.62 4.79 -69.13
C PRO A 1171 46.81 3.87 -70.08
N LEU A 1172 45.58 4.24 -70.38
CA LEU A 1172 44.74 3.66 -71.43
C LEU A 1172 44.08 4.81 -72.19
N GLU A 1173 44.14 4.77 -73.52
CA GLU A 1173 43.60 5.81 -74.40
C GLU A 1173 42.05 5.78 -74.44
N ASP A 1174 41.46 6.88 -74.89
CA ASP A 1174 40.02 7.11 -75.10
C ASP A 1174 39.07 7.05 -73.89
N LEU A 1175 39.12 8.09 -73.04
CA LEU A 1175 37.91 8.69 -72.41
C LEU A 1175 38.17 10.13 -71.92
N GLN A 1176 37.25 11.07 -72.23
CA GLN A 1176 37.35 12.48 -71.83
C GLN A 1176 36.60 12.79 -70.53
N ILE A 1177 37.10 13.76 -69.76
CA ILE A 1177 36.52 14.22 -68.49
C ILE A 1177 35.87 15.61 -68.68
N ILE A 1178 34.70 15.81 -68.08
CA ILE A 1178 34.04 17.11 -67.93
C ILE A 1178 33.91 17.42 -66.43
N GLY A 1179 34.29 18.64 -66.02
CA GLY A 1179 34.19 19.09 -64.63
C GLY A 1179 32.86 19.80 -64.32
N LEU A 1180 32.51 19.88 -63.04
CA LEU A 1180 31.35 20.62 -62.52
C LEU A 1180 31.78 21.61 -61.44
N ASN A 1181 31.04 22.71 -61.34
CA ASN A 1181 31.30 23.84 -60.44
C ASN A 1181 29.96 24.42 -59.98
N ALA A 1182 29.81 24.75 -58.70
CA ALA A 1182 28.54 25.23 -58.14
C ALA A 1182 28.76 26.23 -57.00
N THR A 1183 28.05 27.35 -57.05
CA THR A 1183 28.05 28.43 -56.06
C THR A 1183 26.74 28.44 -55.28
N MET A 1184 26.78 28.83 -54.00
CA MET A 1184 25.59 29.02 -53.16
C MET A 1184 25.37 30.50 -52.85
N GLU A 1185 24.13 30.96 -52.96
CA GLU A 1185 23.65 32.22 -52.36
C GLU A 1185 22.67 31.90 -51.21
N THR A 1186 22.50 32.85 -50.29
CA THR A 1186 21.77 32.65 -49.02
C THR A 1186 20.67 33.69 -48.81
N GLN A 1187 19.47 33.23 -48.46
CA GLN A 1187 18.47 34.06 -47.77
C GLN A 1187 17.54 33.20 -46.89
N GLU A 1188 16.62 33.86 -46.19
CA GLU A 1188 16.14 33.43 -44.87
C GLU A 1188 14.93 32.47 -44.86
N GLU A 1189 14.75 31.82 -43.71
CA GLU A 1189 13.61 30.98 -43.26
C GLU A 1189 13.22 29.69 -44.04
N SER A 1190 13.52 28.55 -43.40
CA SER A 1190 12.79 27.27 -43.45
C SER A 1190 12.44 26.61 -44.81
N HIS A 1191 13.18 25.54 -45.11
CA HIS A 1191 12.87 24.45 -46.07
C HIS A 1191 12.86 24.80 -47.58
N TYR A 1192 13.92 24.34 -48.27
CA TYR A 1192 13.96 24.22 -49.73
C TYR A 1192 14.21 22.77 -50.16
N ASN A 1193 13.52 22.33 -51.21
CA ASN A 1193 13.83 21.14 -52.00
C ASN A 1193 14.18 21.60 -53.43
N GLY A 1194 15.16 20.95 -54.08
CA GLY A 1194 15.50 21.19 -55.48
C GLY A 1194 16.04 19.92 -56.14
N ASN A 1195 15.69 19.70 -57.41
CA ASN A 1195 16.13 18.56 -58.20
C ASN A 1195 16.90 19.03 -59.44
N VAL A 1196 17.91 18.26 -59.84
CA VAL A 1196 18.64 18.40 -61.10
C VAL A 1196 18.67 17.04 -61.77
N THR A 1197 18.33 16.99 -63.06
CA THR A 1197 18.39 15.78 -63.89
C THR A 1197 19.41 15.94 -65.00
N LEU A 1198 20.09 14.84 -65.33
CA LEU A 1198 20.97 14.70 -66.47
C LEU A 1198 20.52 13.47 -67.28
N GLU A 1199 20.47 13.61 -68.60
CA GLU A 1199 19.96 12.58 -69.51
C GLU A 1199 21.11 12.08 -70.40
N ALA A 1200 21.30 10.77 -70.45
CA ALA A 1200 22.32 10.09 -71.26
C ALA A 1200 21.64 9.11 -72.22
N LYS A 1201 22.19 8.98 -73.43
CA LYS A 1201 21.46 8.44 -74.58
C LYS A 1201 22.11 7.19 -75.18
N ASP A 1202 22.01 6.08 -74.46
CA ASP A 1202 21.44 4.84 -75.01
C ASP A 1202 21.10 3.84 -73.87
N SER A 1203 20.49 2.71 -74.24
CA SER A 1203 19.64 1.85 -73.41
C SER A 1203 19.96 1.63 -71.92
N LEU A 1204 18.90 1.81 -71.11
CA LEU A 1204 18.61 1.31 -69.74
C LEU A 1204 19.00 2.17 -68.51
N VAL A 1205 17.96 2.88 -68.05
CA VAL A 1205 17.71 3.41 -66.69
C VAL A 1205 18.46 4.69 -66.29
N ALA A 1206 17.69 5.77 -66.14
CA ALA A 1206 18.15 7.05 -65.59
C ALA A 1206 18.03 7.08 -64.05
N LEU A 1207 19.00 7.71 -63.39
CA LEU A 1207 18.96 7.98 -61.95
C LEU A 1207 18.25 9.32 -61.68
N ILE A 1208 17.36 9.33 -60.68
CA ILE A 1208 16.72 10.54 -60.16
C ILE A 1208 17.00 10.59 -58.65
N PHE A 1209 17.82 11.54 -58.21
CA PHE A 1209 18.08 11.79 -56.80
C PHE A 1209 17.16 12.90 -56.28
N ASN A 1210 16.31 12.58 -55.31
CA ASN A 1210 15.65 13.58 -54.44
C ASN A 1210 16.34 13.53 -53.08
N TYR A 1211 16.78 14.68 -52.56
CA TYR A 1211 17.25 14.81 -51.18
C TYR A 1211 16.22 15.57 -50.33
N LYS A 1212 16.18 15.25 -49.04
CA LYS A 1212 15.53 16.05 -48.01
C LYS A 1212 16.41 16.00 -46.76
N VAL A 1213 16.69 17.16 -46.18
CA VAL A 1213 17.50 17.29 -44.95
C VAL A 1213 16.63 17.88 -43.84
N THR A 1214 16.72 17.31 -42.65
CA THR A 1214 16.17 17.85 -41.41
C THR A 1214 17.32 17.95 -40.42
N VAL A 1215 17.40 19.05 -39.67
CA VAL A 1215 18.41 19.25 -38.62
C VAL A 1215 17.69 19.69 -37.35
N GLU A 1216 17.89 18.95 -36.27
CA GLU A 1216 17.60 19.42 -34.91
C GLU A 1216 18.93 19.63 -34.18
N LEU A 1217 19.05 20.77 -33.50
CA LEU A 1217 20.22 21.15 -32.71
C LEU A 1217 19.82 21.20 -31.24
N ASN A 1218 20.62 20.58 -30.37
CA ASN A 1218 20.45 20.70 -28.92
C ASN A 1218 21.83 20.79 -28.26
N THR A 1219 22.12 21.91 -27.58
CA THR A 1219 23.49 22.31 -27.26
C THR A 1219 23.69 22.76 -25.81
N THR A 1220 24.62 22.12 -25.10
CA THR A 1220 25.25 22.59 -23.86
C THR A 1220 26.66 21.96 -23.77
N SER A 1221 27.71 22.55 -23.17
CA SER A 1221 28.08 23.94 -22.77
C SER A 1221 29.59 23.92 -22.38
N ALA A 1222 30.35 24.96 -22.00
CA ALA A 1222 30.14 26.37 -21.65
C ALA A 1222 31.48 27.16 -21.75
N LEU A 1223 31.46 28.48 -21.44
CA LEU A 1223 32.62 29.37 -21.17
C LEU A 1223 33.47 29.78 -22.41
N ALA A 1224 34.10 30.98 -22.51
CA ALA A 1224 34.41 32.01 -21.50
C ALA A 1224 34.47 33.46 -22.08
N ASN A 1225 34.53 34.46 -21.16
CA ASN A 1225 34.86 35.91 -21.27
C ASN A 1225 35.55 36.40 -22.58
N TYR A 1226 35.21 37.58 -23.14
CA TYR A 1226 35.42 38.91 -22.52
C TYR A 1226 34.63 40.07 -23.22
N ALA A 1227 34.60 41.24 -22.56
CA ALA A 1227 34.42 42.61 -23.09
C ALA A 1227 33.01 43.19 -23.43
N THR A 1228 32.63 44.17 -22.57
CA THR A 1228 32.03 45.51 -22.86
C THR A 1228 30.63 45.71 -23.48
N GLU A 1229 29.74 46.22 -22.60
CA GLU A 1229 28.88 47.43 -22.75
C GLU A 1229 27.53 47.44 -23.52
N VAL A 1230 26.52 48.00 -22.80
CA VAL A 1230 25.20 48.53 -23.24
C VAL A 1230 24.22 47.55 -23.94
N GLY A 1231 22.97 47.36 -23.51
CA GLY A 1231 22.26 47.87 -22.32
C GLY A 1231 20.73 47.85 -22.47
N ILE A 1232 20.02 48.20 -21.37
CA ILE A 1232 18.58 48.56 -21.29
C ILE A 1232 17.53 47.42 -21.34
N MET A 1233 16.95 47.17 -20.15
CA MET A 1233 15.54 46.85 -19.80
C MET A 1233 14.68 45.92 -20.68
N GLY A 1234 14.11 44.91 -20.01
CA GLY A 1234 13.04 44.02 -20.47
C GLY A 1234 12.55 43.16 -19.31
#